data_AF-A0A559KLJ3-F1
#
_entry.id   AF-A0A559KLJ3-F1
#
_cell.length_a   1.000
_cell.length_b   1.000
_cell.length_c   1.000
_cell.angle_alpha   90.00
_cell.angle_beta   90.00
_cell.angle_gamma   90.00
#
_symmetry.space_group_name_H-M   'P 1'
#
loop_
_entity.id
_entity.type
_entity.pdbx_description
1 polymer ?
#
loop_
_entity_poly.entity_id
_entity_poly.type
_entity_poly.pdbx_seq_one_letter_code
_entity_poly.pdbx_strand_id
1 'polypeptide(L)'
;MPGSIRQWPAWPEYICENAASSKDPEFLQVKKAIICEYGAEALRRSWIKVCKELESITDEIIEKGSTIIPVFDTLEVIDKGFSPEQQAEIKKIGSFVCRNTVSKEDATALYSDLRTYVADNKGSIQAWPKESPSMMVLYNSPTQNTLRSHPNHLKLQRKLNEIWKYSAEDTSPDPIIYLDGIRDRAPGQPFLGLGPHIDAGSLCRWADPTYRKVYDEIFSGRPEYHDAYDLNSRKNANQELYKGPAHSSVLRTFQGWTALTPTAPREGTIMIYPNVKTVIAYLLLRPFFSPPKDPDYIMNAEKWTFDDSTGWFPGTMKPESQRLSRLSHPHLRLEECLIHMPEVQPGDTVWWHCDVSESILIVFVQSSDKSNFKVCHAVDTEHLGKNNALVAFIAACPTTPANEAYVRDQLLATLEGRPSADYADGNDLDERTLKGYVGLDGLDAEARRAFGFHLLSVAVFLTIVIGILGREIVHQLGQNPQKWSKVYSLSRSQKEEFPSNVEHRHIDLTGNADEVAKNLQGITAEYVFFAAYLQEADEQKNWDVNGDMLQAFLDALVKNGIDKRLKRFLLVTGAKQYGVHLGPVKNPMLESDPWQTDQSTFPPNFYYRQQDILKKFCDKSNDRVSWNVTYPNDVIGYARGNFMNLATAVGIYAATSKELGKDLVFPGSERFYTGFDCFTSADLHAKFCEWVVLESSAANEAFNVVNGDVESWQNLWPKVAERFGMKVDASQFQQSHSLSSSTDLNLVPPISLHEEKSGLKGITTPGKMEQTIDLVKWSQQSEVKEAWKKLAKREGLDEKALEEATWGFLGFVLGRNYDLVISMSKARKLGWTGYEDSWEGLSKVFDTLKDAKVLP
;
A
#
# COMPACT_ATOMS: atom_id res chain seq x y z
N MET A 1 46.96 -15.83 17.06
CA MET A 1 46.11 -14.64 17.21
C MET A 1 46.22 -13.76 15.98
N PRO A 2 45.33 -13.93 14.99
CA PRO A 2 45.00 -12.89 14.01
C PRO A 2 43.88 -12.01 14.60
N GLY A 3 44.09 -10.69 14.70
CA GLY A 3 43.10 -9.80 15.31
C GLY A 3 43.61 -8.37 15.51
N SER A 4 44.67 -8.20 16.31
CA SER A 4 45.22 -6.88 16.62
C SER A 4 45.74 -6.12 15.39
N ILE A 5 45.42 -4.83 15.34
CA ILE A 5 45.92 -3.87 14.37
C ILE A 5 47.39 -3.60 14.70
N ARG A 6 48.31 -4.32 14.05
CA ARG A 6 49.76 -4.27 14.33
C ARG A 6 50.42 -2.91 14.06
N GLN A 7 49.77 -2.05 13.30
CA GLN A 7 50.17 -0.68 13.00
C GLN A 7 48.89 0.09 12.68
N TRP A 8 48.59 1.14 13.45
CA TRP A 8 47.43 2.00 13.17
C TRP A 8 47.52 2.56 11.74
N PRO A 9 46.49 2.37 10.89
CA PRO A 9 46.48 2.92 9.53
C PRO A 9 46.50 4.46 9.52
N ALA A 10 46.63 5.04 8.33
CA ALA A 10 46.65 6.49 8.12
C ALA A 10 45.27 7.18 8.29
N TRP A 11 44.45 6.72 9.25
CA TRP A 11 43.16 7.30 9.59
C TRP A 11 43.31 8.54 10.50
N PRO A 12 42.39 9.52 10.45
CA PRO A 12 42.53 10.76 11.21
C PRO A 12 42.42 10.61 12.74
N GLU A 13 43.28 11.32 13.47
CA GLU A 13 43.23 11.41 14.94
C GLU A 13 42.42 12.66 15.36
N TYR A 14 41.28 12.47 16.03
CA TYR A 14 40.27 13.52 16.26
C TYR A 14 40.52 14.33 17.56
N ILE A 15 41.73 14.84 17.72
CA ILE A 15 42.17 15.64 18.87
C ILE A 15 41.65 17.08 18.86
N CYS A 16 41.54 17.71 20.03
CA CYS A 16 40.90 19.03 20.21
C CYS A 16 41.54 20.16 19.39
N GLU A 17 42.86 20.12 19.17
CA GLU A 17 43.61 21.16 18.46
C GLU A 17 43.17 21.31 16.99
N ASN A 18 42.61 20.25 16.40
CA ASN A 18 42.12 20.21 15.02
C ASN A 18 40.59 20.35 14.91
N ALA A 19 39.86 20.48 16.02
CA ALA A 19 38.40 20.41 16.05
C ALA A 19 37.72 21.72 15.61
N ALA A 20 37.56 21.94 14.30
CA ALA A 20 36.82 23.09 13.78
C ALA A 20 35.39 23.21 14.36
N SER A 21 34.74 22.08 14.63
CA SER A 21 33.42 22.00 15.26
C SER A 21 33.36 22.54 16.69
N SER A 22 34.46 22.56 17.46
CA SER A 22 34.43 23.04 18.85
C SER A 22 34.30 24.57 18.97
N LYS A 23 34.30 25.29 17.84
CA LYS A 23 34.06 26.73 17.74
C LYS A 23 32.58 27.07 17.50
N ASP A 24 31.76 26.08 17.17
CA ASP A 24 30.32 26.24 16.97
C ASP A 24 29.62 26.31 18.34
N PRO A 25 28.86 27.38 18.64
CA PRO A 25 28.29 27.60 19.96
C PRO A 25 27.24 26.57 20.35
N GLU A 26 26.62 25.87 19.38
CA GLU A 26 25.58 24.87 19.65
C GLU A 26 26.14 23.67 20.42
N PHE A 27 27.36 23.24 20.12
CA PHE A 27 28.00 22.12 20.84
C PHE A 27 28.13 22.44 22.35
N LEU A 28 28.57 23.65 22.70
CA LEU A 28 28.67 24.08 24.10
C LEU A 28 27.29 24.23 24.76
N GLN A 29 26.28 24.69 24.02
CA GLN A 29 24.89 24.76 24.50
C GLN A 29 24.32 23.37 24.79
N VAL A 30 24.53 22.41 23.89
CA VAL A 30 24.14 21.00 24.05
C VAL A 30 24.85 20.36 25.24
N LYS A 31 26.17 20.59 25.39
CA LYS A 31 26.93 20.13 26.57
C LYS A 31 26.32 20.68 27.86
N LYS A 32 26.09 21.99 27.93
CA LYS A 32 25.51 22.65 29.12
C LYS A 32 24.08 22.23 29.42
N ALA A 33 23.27 21.93 28.40
CA ALA A 33 21.91 21.41 28.59
C ALA A 33 21.95 20.05 29.31
N ILE A 34 22.84 19.14 28.92
CA ILE A 34 23.00 17.82 29.56
C ILE A 34 23.56 17.96 30.98
N ILE A 35 24.54 18.85 31.20
CA ILE A 35 25.08 19.11 32.54
C ILE A 35 23.99 19.69 33.49
N CYS A 36 23.10 20.54 32.96
CA CYS A 36 21.97 21.08 33.70
C CYS A 36 20.89 20.02 34.01
N GLU A 37 20.65 19.10 33.07
CA GLU A 37 19.60 18.07 33.18
C GLU A 37 19.98 16.92 34.13
N TYR A 38 21.24 16.44 34.10
CA TYR A 38 21.67 15.26 34.87
C TYR A 38 22.68 15.56 35.99
N GLY A 39 23.43 16.66 35.90
CA GLY A 39 24.44 17.05 36.88
C GLY A 39 25.81 16.38 36.68
N ALA A 40 26.89 17.13 36.96
CA ALA A 40 28.27 16.69 36.76
C ALA A 40 28.64 15.39 37.52
N GLU A 41 28.12 15.22 38.74
CA GLU A 41 28.38 14.02 39.55
C GLU A 41 27.70 12.76 39.00
N ALA A 42 26.54 12.87 38.35
CA ALA A 42 25.92 11.73 37.68
C ALA A 42 26.78 11.25 36.51
N LEU A 43 27.22 12.20 35.67
CA LEU A 43 28.13 11.96 34.55
C LEU A 43 29.48 11.37 35.03
N ARG A 44 30.07 11.89 36.12
CA ARG A 44 31.32 11.38 36.70
C ARG A 44 31.20 9.96 37.25
N ARG A 45 30.11 9.62 37.95
CA ARG A 45 29.84 8.23 38.39
C ARG A 45 29.70 7.30 37.19
N SER A 46 29.04 7.74 36.13
CA SER A 46 28.88 6.98 34.89
C SER A 46 30.23 6.70 34.24
N TRP A 47 31.04 7.74 34.06
CA TRP A 47 32.37 7.68 33.42
C TRP A 47 33.32 6.69 34.12
N ILE A 48 33.42 6.75 35.45
CA ILE A 48 34.31 5.87 36.22
C ILE A 48 33.85 4.41 36.13
N LYS A 49 32.54 4.13 36.20
CA LYS A 49 31.98 2.78 35.98
C LYS A 49 32.31 2.26 34.58
N VAL A 50 32.02 3.05 33.55
CA VAL A 50 32.12 2.66 32.14
C VAL A 50 33.58 2.42 31.74
N CYS A 51 34.52 3.29 32.14
CA CYS A 51 35.93 3.09 31.83
C CYS A 51 36.51 1.84 32.51
N LYS A 52 36.06 1.51 33.73
CA LYS A 52 36.45 0.28 34.42
C LYS A 52 35.86 -0.98 33.74
N GLU A 53 34.63 -0.89 33.26
CA GLU A 53 34.01 -1.99 32.50
C GLU A 53 34.75 -2.25 31.17
N LEU A 54 35.26 -1.20 30.51
CA LEU A 54 36.11 -1.32 29.31
C LEU A 54 37.43 -2.07 29.55
N GLU A 55 38.00 -2.06 30.76
CA GLU A 55 39.19 -2.85 31.10
C GLU A 55 38.88 -4.35 30.92
N SER A 56 37.83 -4.83 31.60
CA SER A 56 37.40 -6.24 31.54
C SER A 56 36.94 -6.65 30.14
N ILE A 57 36.28 -5.76 29.40
CA ILE A 57 35.86 -6.01 28.01
C ILE A 57 37.09 -6.11 27.10
N THR A 58 38.10 -5.27 27.28
CA THR A 58 39.33 -5.34 26.48
C THR A 58 40.03 -6.68 26.67
N ASP A 59 40.17 -7.15 27.90
CA ASP A 59 40.83 -8.42 28.20
C ASP A 59 40.08 -9.61 27.57
N GLU A 60 38.74 -9.61 27.60
CA GLU A 60 37.91 -10.63 26.93
C GLU A 60 38.06 -10.61 25.39
N ILE A 61 38.19 -9.43 24.78
CA ILE A 61 38.39 -9.29 23.32
C ILE A 61 39.79 -9.74 22.93
N ILE A 62 40.82 -9.42 23.72
CA ILE A 62 42.20 -9.87 23.48
C ILE A 62 42.32 -11.39 23.63
N GLU A 63 41.64 -12.01 24.59
CA GLU A 63 41.63 -13.47 24.78
C GLU A 63 40.98 -14.20 23.59
N LYS A 64 39.79 -13.75 23.17
CA LYS A 64 38.97 -14.46 22.17
C LYS A 64 39.27 -14.07 20.72
N GLY A 65 39.62 -12.80 20.47
CA GLY A 65 39.68 -12.23 19.13
C GLY A 65 38.38 -12.46 18.35
N SER A 66 38.47 -12.74 17.05
CA SER A 66 37.32 -12.99 16.17
C SER A 66 36.39 -14.13 16.62
N THR A 67 36.77 -15.02 17.55
CA THR A 67 35.88 -16.08 18.05
C THR A 67 34.84 -15.59 19.06
N ILE A 68 34.91 -14.33 19.51
CA ILE A 68 33.87 -13.69 20.31
C ILE A 68 32.60 -13.36 19.52
N ILE A 69 32.64 -13.49 18.18
CA ILE A 69 31.51 -13.21 17.30
C ILE A 69 30.70 -14.50 17.10
N PRO A 70 29.46 -14.59 17.63
CA PRO A 70 28.68 -15.81 17.51
C PRO A 70 28.17 -16.03 16.08
N VAL A 71 27.91 -17.30 15.79
CA VAL A 71 27.53 -17.80 14.48
C VAL A 71 26.31 -18.70 14.63
N PHE A 72 25.25 -18.42 13.89
CA PHE A 72 23.97 -19.12 13.95
C PHE A 72 23.60 -19.71 12.58
N ASP A 73 22.77 -20.74 12.55
CA ASP A 73 22.13 -21.21 11.32
C ASP A 73 20.82 -20.44 11.07
N THR A 74 20.62 -19.94 9.84
CA THR A 74 19.44 -19.12 9.53
C THR A 74 18.14 -19.92 9.61
N LEU A 75 18.13 -21.19 9.23
CA LEU A 75 16.89 -22.00 9.22
C LEU A 75 16.48 -22.37 10.64
N GLU A 76 17.43 -22.71 11.51
CA GLU A 76 17.16 -22.91 12.94
C GLU A 76 16.63 -21.65 13.62
N VAL A 77 17.20 -20.47 13.33
CA VAL A 77 16.72 -19.18 13.83
C VAL A 77 15.31 -18.86 13.33
N ILE A 78 14.98 -19.15 12.07
CA ILE A 78 13.64 -18.92 11.50
C ILE A 78 12.59 -19.86 12.13
N ASP A 79 12.94 -21.13 12.33
CA ASP A 79 12.05 -22.17 12.88
C ASP A 79 11.77 -21.97 14.38
N LYS A 80 12.82 -21.71 15.17
CA LYS A 80 12.76 -21.74 16.64
C LYS A 80 12.85 -20.36 17.30
N GLY A 81 13.33 -19.36 16.58
CA GLY A 81 13.82 -18.10 17.16
C GLY A 81 15.16 -18.27 17.90
N PHE A 82 15.71 -17.16 18.40
CA PHE A 82 16.90 -17.19 19.25
C PHE A 82 16.53 -17.61 20.68
N SER A 83 17.29 -18.56 21.25
CA SER A 83 17.16 -18.94 22.66
C SER A 83 17.50 -17.75 23.59
N PRO A 84 17.06 -17.75 24.87
CA PRO A 84 17.40 -16.69 25.83
C PRO A 84 18.91 -16.45 25.97
N GLU A 85 19.71 -17.51 25.87
CA GLU A 85 21.17 -17.48 25.93
C GLU A 85 21.76 -16.81 24.68
N GLN A 86 21.29 -17.18 23.49
CA GLN A 86 21.68 -16.53 22.22
C GLN A 86 21.25 -15.06 22.20
N GLN A 87 20.07 -14.73 22.70
CA GLN A 87 19.62 -13.33 22.83
C GLN A 87 20.51 -12.55 23.81
N ALA A 88 20.91 -13.13 24.94
CA ALA A 88 21.83 -12.50 25.88
C ALA A 88 23.22 -12.26 25.27
N GLU A 89 23.73 -13.22 24.49
CA GLU A 89 24.99 -13.11 23.75
C GLU A 89 24.91 -12.01 22.68
N ILE A 90 23.85 -12.02 21.85
CA ILE A 90 23.58 -10.96 20.86
C ILE A 90 23.48 -9.59 21.53
N LYS A 91 22.80 -9.47 22.68
CA LYS A 91 22.66 -8.20 23.41
C LYS A 91 23.95 -7.72 24.08
N LYS A 92 24.90 -8.62 24.34
CA LYS A 92 26.26 -8.28 24.83
C LYS A 92 27.15 -7.82 23.67
N ILE A 93 27.31 -8.69 22.66
CA ILE A 93 28.29 -8.55 21.57
C ILE A 93 27.83 -7.56 20.51
N GLY A 94 26.54 -7.59 20.18
CA GLY A 94 25.92 -6.67 19.23
C GLY A 94 26.12 -6.99 17.76
N SER A 95 26.93 -8.01 17.42
CA SER A 95 27.27 -8.41 16.05
C SER A 95 27.36 -9.93 15.93
N PHE A 96 26.93 -10.49 14.79
CA PHE A 96 26.91 -11.95 14.57
C PHE A 96 26.81 -12.32 13.07
N VAL A 97 27.02 -13.61 12.78
CA VAL A 97 26.87 -14.20 11.43
C VAL A 97 25.69 -15.18 11.42
N CYS A 98 24.80 -15.07 10.43
CA CYS A 98 23.73 -16.02 10.16
C CYS A 98 24.02 -16.79 8.86
N ARG A 99 24.28 -18.10 8.97
CA ARG A 99 24.73 -18.94 7.87
C ARG A 99 23.61 -19.32 6.92
N ASN A 100 23.94 -19.49 5.64
CA ASN A 100 23.05 -20.05 4.62
C ASN A 100 21.65 -19.39 4.58
N THR A 101 21.60 -18.05 4.66
CA THR A 101 20.36 -17.28 4.56
C THR A 101 19.77 -17.38 3.16
N VAL A 102 20.64 -17.29 2.15
CA VAL A 102 20.41 -17.69 0.75
C VAL A 102 21.32 -18.90 0.50
N SER A 103 20.97 -19.80 -0.43
CA SER A 103 21.88 -20.92 -0.73
C SER A 103 23.18 -20.42 -1.35
N LYS A 104 24.27 -21.18 -1.18
CA LYS A 104 25.58 -20.82 -1.75
C LYS A 104 25.55 -20.81 -3.28
N GLU A 105 24.77 -21.71 -3.85
CA GLU A 105 24.51 -21.86 -5.28
C GLU A 105 23.77 -20.63 -5.83
N ASP A 106 22.66 -20.24 -5.22
CA ASP A 106 21.86 -19.07 -5.62
C ASP A 106 22.67 -17.77 -5.44
N ALA A 107 23.41 -17.62 -4.33
CA ALA A 107 24.27 -16.46 -4.11
C ALA A 107 25.40 -16.36 -5.16
N THR A 108 25.94 -17.49 -5.62
CA THR A 108 26.96 -17.53 -6.67
C THR A 108 26.38 -17.24 -8.07
N ALA A 109 25.13 -17.66 -8.32
CA ALA A 109 24.39 -17.27 -9.52
C ALA A 109 24.09 -15.76 -9.53
N LEU A 110 23.54 -15.24 -8.43
CA LEU A 110 23.23 -13.82 -8.24
C LEU A 110 24.46 -12.90 -8.34
N TYR A 111 25.65 -13.38 -7.96
CA TYR A 111 26.92 -12.69 -8.25
C TYR A 111 27.20 -12.63 -9.76
N SER A 112 27.05 -13.75 -10.46
CA SER A 112 27.32 -13.86 -11.90
C SER A 112 26.35 -12.99 -12.72
N ASP A 113 25.08 -12.95 -12.32
CA ASP A 113 24.05 -12.10 -12.90
C ASP A 113 24.35 -10.61 -12.66
N LEU A 114 24.69 -10.23 -11.43
CA LEU A 114 25.09 -8.85 -11.10
C LEU A 114 26.32 -8.41 -11.91
N ARG A 115 27.34 -9.26 -12.02
CA ARG A 115 28.56 -8.94 -12.81
C ARG A 115 28.24 -8.78 -14.29
N THR A 116 27.27 -9.52 -14.80
CA THR A 116 26.76 -9.35 -16.18
C THR A 116 25.99 -8.04 -16.32
N TYR A 117 25.05 -7.76 -15.43
CA TYR A 117 24.25 -6.52 -15.38
C TYR A 117 25.13 -5.26 -15.29
N VAL A 118 26.17 -5.29 -14.45
CA VAL A 118 27.14 -4.19 -14.29
C VAL A 118 28.03 -4.03 -15.53
N ALA A 119 28.40 -5.12 -16.20
CA ALA A 119 29.18 -5.07 -17.43
C ALA A 119 28.35 -4.53 -18.63
N ASP A 120 27.07 -4.91 -18.72
CA ASP A 120 26.11 -4.44 -19.71
C ASP A 120 25.78 -2.94 -19.57
N ASN A 121 25.81 -2.43 -18.34
CA ASN A 121 25.49 -1.04 -18.00
C ASN A 121 26.73 -0.18 -17.72
N LYS A 122 27.90 -0.63 -18.21
CA LYS A 122 29.20 0.00 -17.99
C LYS A 122 29.29 1.37 -18.65
N GLY A 123 29.09 2.41 -17.85
CA GLY A 123 29.12 3.82 -18.27
C GLY A 123 28.01 4.64 -17.59
N SER A 124 26.87 4.00 -17.29
CA SER A 124 25.76 4.61 -16.55
C SER A 124 25.94 4.43 -15.04
N ILE A 125 26.33 3.24 -14.60
CA ILE A 125 26.53 2.94 -13.17
C ILE A 125 27.84 3.59 -12.69
N GLN A 126 27.71 4.59 -11.82
CA GLN A 126 28.83 5.26 -11.14
C GLN A 126 29.32 4.43 -9.93
N ALA A 127 30.56 4.67 -9.47
CA ALA A 127 31.13 3.98 -8.32
C ALA A 127 32.29 4.77 -7.65
N TRP A 128 32.55 4.49 -6.37
CA TRP A 128 33.48 5.23 -5.48
C TRP A 128 34.44 4.29 -4.72
N PRO A 129 35.65 4.73 -4.32
CA PRO A 129 36.37 5.92 -4.79
C PRO A 129 36.59 5.92 -6.32
N LYS A 130 36.69 7.09 -6.95
CA LYS A 130 36.77 7.18 -8.42
C LYS A 130 38.06 6.58 -8.98
N GLU A 131 39.13 6.69 -8.20
CA GLU A 131 40.48 6.18 -8.46
C GLU A 131 40.56 4.67 -8.23
N SER A 132 39.64 4.11 -7.45
CA SER A 132 39.62 2.71 -7.07
C SER A 132 38.19 2.26 -6.74
N PRO A 133 37.33 2.07 -7.76
CA PRO A 133 35.92 1.80 -7.54
C PRO A 133 35.69 0.52 -6.72
N SER A 134 34.83 0.62 -5.72
CA SER A 134 34.43 -0.52 -4.86
C SER A 134 33.01 -0.40 -4.33
N MET A 135 32.51 0.82 -4.06
CA MET A 135 31.12 1.11 -3.69
C MET A 135 30.32 1.52 -4.93
N MET A 136 29.15 0.93 -5.19
CA MET A 136 28.37 1.18 -6.42
C MET A 136 27.17 2.11 -6.19
N VAL A 137 26.93 3.04 -7.13
CA VAL A 137 25.70 3.84 -7.25
C VAL A 137 24.64 2.95 -7.92
N LEU A 138 24.08 2.00 -7.17
CA LEU A 138 23.09 1.03 -7.67
C LEU A 138 22.23 0.52 -6.52
N TYR A 139 20.92 0.68 -6.60
CA TYR A 139 19.98 0.46 -5.49
C TYR A 139 18.82 -0.45 -5.85
N ASN A 140 18.43 -0.57 -7.12
CA ASN A 140 17.22 -1.26 -7.56
C ASN A 140 17.48 -2.32 -8.65
N SER A 141 18.68 -2.91 -8.65
CA SER A 141 19.03 -3.99 -9.58
C SER A 141 18.27 -5.30 -9.28
N PRO A 142 18.09 -6.19 -10.28
CA PRO A 142 17.42 -7.48 -10.09
C PRO A 142 18.00 -8.29 -8.93
N THR A 143 19.34 -8.37 -8.84
CA THR A 143 20.05 -9.08 -7.76
C THR A 143 19.70 -8.53 -6.38
N GLN A 144 19.68 -7.22 -6.18
CA GLN A 144 19.35 -6.62 -4.88
C GLN A 144 17.89 -6.91 -4.50
N ASN A 145 16.97 -6.84 -5.45
CA ASN A 145 15.55 -7.07 -5.20
C ASN A 145 15.23 -8.54 -4.93
N THR A 146 15.91 -9.48 -5.59
CA THR A 146 15.85 -10.92 -5.25
C THR A 146 16.36 -11.19 -3.83
N LEU A 147 17.49 -10.59 -3.43
CA LEU A 147 18.03 -10.79 -2.07
C LEU A 147 17.12 -10.20 -0.98
N ARG A 148 16.57 -9.00 -1.19
CA ARG A 148 15.66 -8.33 -0.23
C ARG A 148 14.29 -9.00 -0.13
N SER A 149 13.80 -9.58 -1.22
CA SER A 149 12.53 -10.32 -1.24
C SER A 149 12.65 -11.80 -0.86
N HIS A 150 13.88 -12.32 -0.72
CA HIS A 150 14.10 -13.73 -0.41
C HIS A 150 13.38 -14.14 0.89
N PRO A 151 12.54 -15.19 0.91
CA PRO A 151 11.69 -15.51 2.05
C PRO A 151 12.44 -15.75 3.37
N ASN A 152 13.65 -16.30 3.33
CA ASN A 152 14.47 -16.45 4.54
C ASN A 152 14.98 -15.11 5.07
N HIS A 153 15.24 -14.12 4.20
CA HIS A 153 15.73 -12.79 4.60
C HIS A 153 14.63 -12.02 5.35
N LEU A 154 13.41 -12.01 4.80
CA LEU A 154 12.24 -11.42 5.44
C LEU A 154 11.94 -12.08 6.80
N LYS A 155 11.96 -13.42 6.87
CA LYS A 155 11.74 -14.16 8.13
C LYS A 155 12.85 -13.92 9.15
N LEU A 156 14.11 -13.89 8.72
CA LEU A 156 15.26 -13.59 9.59
C LEU A 156 15.16 -12.17 10.14
N GLN A 157 14.89 -11.16 9.31
CA GLN A 157 14.71 -9.77 9.77
C GLN A 157 13.59 -9.65 10.81
N ARG A 158 12.46 -10.36 10.63
CA ARG A 158 11.39 -10.44 11.65
C ARG A 158 11.94 -10.98 12.98
N LYS A 159 12.73 -12.08 12.94
CA LYS A 159 13.41 -12.64 14.12
C LYS A 159 14.48 -11.74 14.74
N LEU A 160 15.12 -10.86 13.97
CA LEU A 160 16.03 -9.85 14.52
C LEU A 160 15.25 -8.74 15.24
N ASN A 161 14.16 -8.26 14.66
CA ASN A 161 13.32 -7.23 15.28
C ASN A 161 12.64 -7.73 16.58
N GLU A 162 12.25 -9.01 16.65
CA GLU A 162 11.71 -9.66 17.85
C GLU A 162 12.67 -9.62 19.08
N ILE A 163 13.98 -9.39 18.88
CA ILE A 163 14.97 -9.26 19.99
C ILE A 163 14.77 -7.95 20.76
N TRP A 164 14.17 -6.93 20.12
CA TRP A 164 13.99 -5.59 20.69
C TRP A 164 12.74 -5.48 21.56
N LYS A 165 12.76 -4.57 22.52
CA LYS A 165 11.61 -4.23 23.36
C LYS A 165 10.80 -3.12 22.67
N TYR A 166 9.54 -3.37 22.32
CA TYR A 166 8.64 -2.43 21.64
C TYR A 166 7.19 -2.54 22.17
N SER A 167 6.40 -1.47 22.01
CA SER A 167 4.93 -1.50 22.16
C SER A 167 4.30 -1.92 20.84
N ALA A 168 3.31 -2.82 20.88
CA ALA A 168 2.59 -3.30 19.71
C ALA A 168 1.48 -2.34 19.22
N GLU A 169 1.32 -1.17 19.85
CA GLU A 169 0.33 -0.15 19.49
C GLU A 169 0.66 0.55 18.16
N ASP A 170 1.95 0.80 17.93
CA ASP A 170 2.51 1.60 16.85
C ASP A 170 3.85 1.05 16.33
N THR A 171 4.16 -0.22 16.59
CA THR A 171 5.40 -0.88 16.14
C THR A 171 5.21 -2.38 15.97
N SER A 172 5.64 -2.92 14.82
CA SER A 172 5.66 -4.37 14.55
C SER A 172 7.09 -4.83 14.25
N PRO A 173 7.49 -6.06 14.61
CA PRO A 173 8.76 -6.64 14.19
C PRO A 173 8.77 -7.04 12.71
N ASP A 174 7.63 -6.94 12.00
CA ASP A 174 7.59 -7.12 10.55
C ASP A 174 8.65 -6.27 9.84
N PRO A 175 9.34 -6.81 8.83
CA PRO A 175 10.35 -6.08 8.08
C PRO A 175 9.71 -5.15 7.05
N ILE A 176 10.30 -3.97 6.87
CA ILE A 176 10.08 -3.13 5.69
C ILE A 176 11.41 -2.79 5.02
N ILE A 177 11.42 -2.77 3.70
CA ILE A 177 12.65 -2.80 2.90
C ILE A 177 13.21 -1.40 2.72
N TYR A 178 14.45 -1.22 3.16
CA TYR A 178 15.29 -0.07 2.86
C TYR A 178 16.23 -0.39 1.69
N LEU A 179 16.31 0.49 0.68
CA LEU A 179 17.13 0.29 -0.51
C LEU A 179 18.55 0.83 -0.33
N ASP A 180 19.51 -0.03 0.05
CA ASP A 180 20.93 0.33 0.15
C ASP A 180 21.79 -0.37 -0.93
N GLY A 181 23.01 0.11 -1.14
CA GLY A 181 23.83 -0.21 -2.31
C GLY A 181 24.52 -1.58 -2.32
N ILE A 182 25.61 -1.67 -3.09
CA ILE A 182 26.50 -2.84 -3.20
C ILE A 182 27.97 -2.39 -3.07
N ARG A 183 28.82 -3.27 -2.51
CA ARG A 183 30.28 -3.12 -2.54
C ARG A 183 30.92 -4.31 -3.25
N ASP A 184 31.60 -4.08 -4.37
CA ASP A 184 32.41 -5.05 -5.14
C ASP A 184 33.90 -4.63 -5.11
N ARG A 185 34.66 -5.10 -4.11
CA ARG A 185 36.08 -4.72 -3.91
C ARG A 185 37.01 -5.81 -4.43
N ALA A 186 38.01 -5.44 -5.23
CA ALA A 186 38.96 -6.38 -5.84
C ALA A 186 40.17 -6.72 -4.93
N PRO A 187 40.80 -7.90 -5.10
CA PRO A 187 42.07 -8.25 -4.46
C PRO A 187 43.15 -7.18 -4.60
N GLY A 188 43.94 -6.97 -3.54
CA GLY A 188 45.02 -5.99 -3.48
C GLY A 188 44.59 -4.53 -3.42
N GLN A 189 43.28 -4.24 -3.44
CA GLN A 189 42.74 -2.88 -3.42
C GLN A 189 42.82 -2.25 -2.02
N PRO A 190 43.67 -1.21 -1.79
CA PRO A 190 43.75 -0.54 -0.51
C PRO A 190 42.52 0.34 -0.30
N PHE A 191 42.04 0.44 0.95
CA PHE A 191 40.83 1.18 1.28
C PHE A 191 40.99 1.92 2.60
N LEU A 192 41.34 3.21 2.50
CA LEU A 192 41.63 4.08 3.67
C LEU A 192 40.53 5.12 3.93
N GLY A 193 39.58 5.29 2.99
CA GLY A 193 38.56 6.35 3.03
C GLY A 193 37.40 6.08 3.97
N LEU A 194 37.22 4.83 4.39
CA LEU A 194 36.53 4.52 5.63
C LEU A 194 37.64 4.17 6.60
N GLY A 195 37.80 5.04 7.59
CA GLY A 195 38.32 4.56 8.83
C GLY A 195 37.24 3.73 9.52
N PRO A 196 37.33 3.70 10.83
CA PRO A 196 36.24 3.25 11.66
C PRO A 196 34.80 3.88 11.25
N HIS A 197 33.55 3.35 11.50
CA HIS A 197 32.22 4.06 11.62
C HIS A 197 31.38 4.00 12.96
N ILE A 198 30.43 4.92 13.24
CA ILE A 198 29.20 4.67 14.05
C ILE A 198 28.11 5.58 13.48
N ASP A 199 27.16 4.98 12.78
CA ASP A 199 26.12 5.71 12.02
C ASP A 199 24.91 6.04 12.90
N ALA A 200 23.71 6.16 12.30
CA ALA A 200 22.49 6.56 13.01
C ALA A 200 22.66 7.93 13.73
N GLY A 201 23.36 8.88 13.09
CA GLY A 201 23.57 10.22 13.61
C GLY A 201 24.97 10.52 14.16
N SER A 202 25.14 11.75 14.68
CA SER A 202 26.33 12.18 15.45
C SER A 202 25.94 13.17 16.54
N LEU A 203 26.09 14.48 16.35
CA LEU A 203 25.73 15.46 17.39
C LEU A 203 24.27 15.31 17.86
N CYS A 204 23.37 14.86 16.98
CA CYS A 204 21.97 14.60 17.30
C CYS A 204 21.75 13.59 18.46
N ARG A 205 22.67 12.66 18.72
CA ARG A 205 22.61 11.77 19.92
C ARG A 205 22.60 12.54 21.25
N TRP A 206 23.21 13.73 21.28
CA TRP A 206 23.23 14.61 22.44
C TRP A 206 22.24 15.80 22.28
N ALA A 207 22.08 16.31 21.06
CA ALA A 207 21.32 17.51 20.77
C ALA A 207 19.81 17.29 20.71
N ASP A 208 19.34 16.20 20.08
CA ASP A 208 17.91 15.85 20.08
C ASP A 208 17.49 15.40 21.49
N PRO A 209 16.51 16.06 22.14
CA PRO A 209 16.05 15.64 23.46
C PRO A 209 15.49 14.21 23.47
N THR A 210 14.86 13.76 22.39
CA THR A 210 14.30 12.41 22.31
C THR A 210 15.40 11.36 22.19
N TYR A 211 16.37 11.56 21.29
CA TYR A 211 17.54 10.68 21.17
C TYR A 211 18.35 10.64 22.48
N ARG A 212 18.53 11.78 23.15
CA ARG A 212 19.18 11.85 24.47
C ARG A 212 18.49 10.94 25.50
N LYS A 213 17.15 10.87 25.49
CA LYS A 213 16.38 10.00 26.41
C LYS A 213 16.51 8.50 26.13
N VAL A 214 16.99 8.08 24.96
CA VAL A 214 17.43 6.67 24.74
C VAL A 214 18.58 6.29 25.68
N TYR A 215 19.37 7.27 26.11
CA TYR A 215 20.56 7.11 26.92
C TYR A 215 20.43 7.71 28.34
N ASP A 216 19.21 7.97 28.82
CA ASP A 216 18.95 8.63 30.11
C ASP A 216 19.72 7.95 31.26
N GLU A 217 19.67 6.62 31.35
CA GLU A 217 20.39 5.85 32.38
C GLU A 217 21.91 6.06 32.37
N ILE A 218 22.52 6.29 31.21
CA ILE A 218 23.95 6.61 31.09
C ILE A 218 24.20 8.00 31.67
N PHE A 219 23.42 9.01 31.28
CA PHE A 219 23.63 10.37 31.78
C PHE A 219 23.27 10.52 33.27
N SER A 220 22.26 9.80 33.75
CA SER A 220 21.82 9.70 35.16
C SER A 220 22.82 8.99 36.09
N GLY A 221 23.95 8.47 35.57
CA GLY A 221 24.98 7.81 36.38
C GLY A 221 24.68 6.36 36.75
N ARG A 222 23.78 5.73 35.99
CA ARG A 222 23.28 4.36 36.14
C ARG A 222 23.49 3.52 34.86
N PRO A 223 24.67 3.57 34.20
CA PRO A 223 24.89 2.94 32.90
C PRO A 223 24.64 1.42 32.92
N GLU A 224 24.77 0.77 34.08
CA GLU A 224 24.42 -0.64 34.30
C GLU A 224 22.94 -0.95 34.01
N TYR A 225 22.03 0.03 34.06
CA TYR A 225 20.60 -0.12 33.75
C TYR A 225 20.21 0.24 32.31
N HIS A 226 21.13 0.78 31.49
CA HIS A 226 20.83 1.09 30.09
C HIS A 226 20.54 -0.19 29.28
N ASP A 227 19.42 -0.22 28.56
CA ASP A 227 19.11 -1.23 27.55
C ASP A 227 19.25 -0.61 26.16
N ALA A 228 20.23 -1.07 25.39
CA ALA A 228 20.44 -0.63 24.01
C ALA A 228 19.33 -1.12 23.05
N TYR A 229 18.49 -2.07 23.49
CA TYR A 229 17.46 -2.73 22.69
C TYR A 229 16.04 -2.24 23.01
N ASP A 230 15.89 -1.11 23.73
CA ASP A 230 14.58 -0.46 23.90
C ASP A 230 14.23 0.42 22.69
N LEU A 231 13.36 -0.12 21.84
CA LEU A 231 12.91 0.53 20.61
C LEU A 231 11.91 1.66 20.90
N ASN A 232 11.24 1.67 22.06
CA ASN A 232 10.20 2.65 22.40
C ASN A 232 10.76 4.06 22.53
N SER A 233 11.90 4.18 23.21
CA SER A 233 12.64 5.45 23.32
C SER A 233 13.30 5.81 21.98
N ARG A 234 13.81 4.83 21.23
CA ARG A 234 14.60 5.08 20.01
C ARG A 234 13.76 5.43 18.78
N LYS A 235 12.55 4.90 18.62
CA LYS A 235 11.76 5.09 17.39
C LYS A 235 11.28 6.51 17.13
N ASN A 236 11.28 7.35 18.17
CA ASN A 236 10.91 8.77 18.09
C ASN A 236 12.14 9.70 18.05
N ALA A 237 13.36 9.16 18.07
CA ALA A 237 14.60 9.92 18.08
C ALA A 237 14.92 10.50 16.69
N ASN A 238 15.20 11.79 16.60
CA ASN A 238 15.52 12.44 15.33
C ASN A 238 17.00 12.25 14.95
N GLN A 239 17.30 11.11 14.33
CA GLN A 239 18.64 10.79 13.83
C GLN A 239 19.10 11.76 12.73
N GLU A 240 18.15 12.32 11.96
CA GLU A 240 18.37 13.25 10.85
C GLU A 240 18.31 14.75 11.25
N LEU A 241 18.34 15.07 12.56
CA LEU A 241 18.23 16.46 13.08
C LEU A 241 19.19 17.44 12.37
N TYR A 242 20.36 16.96 11.96
CA TYR A 242 21.26 17.67 11.06
C TYR A 242 21.34 16.88 9.74
N LYS A 243 20.54 17.26 8.74
CA LYS A 243 20.53 16.66 7.41
C LYS A 243 21.95 16.61 6.81
N GLY A 244 22.33 15.49 6.20
CA GLY A 244 23.66 15.36 5.61
C GLY A 244 23.96 14.00 4.98
N PRO A 245 24.94 13.93 4.06
CA PRO A 245 25.25 12.76 3.23
C PRO A 245 26.05 11.68 3.98
N ALA A 246 25.56 11.28 5.14
CA ALA A 246 26.07 10.15 5.92
C ALA A 246 25.04 9.56 6.91
N HIS A 247 23.81 10.08 6.92
CA HIS A 247 22.75 9.68 7.83
C HIS A 247 21.65 8.97 7.04
N SER A 248 20.97 8.02 7.67
CA SER A 248 19.72 7.48 7.13
C SER A 248 18.54 8.10 7.85
N SER A 249 17.48 8.37 7.11
CA SER A 249 16.20 8.79 7.67
C SER A 249 15.40 7.62 8.27
N VAL A 250 15.90 6.38 8.14
CA VAL A 250 15.23 5.14 8.60
C VAL A 250 15.86 4.59 9.88
N LEU A 251 15.00 4.25 10.84
CA LEU A 251 15.35 3.48 12.03
C LEU A 251 15.66 2.04 11.63
N ARG A 252 16.95 1.75 11.51
CA ARG A 252 17.51 0.40 11.39
C ARG A 252 17.74 -0.15 12.80
N THR A 253 17.25 -1.36 13.10
CA THR A 253 17.53 -2.07 14.38
C THR A 253 18.89 -2.72 14.32
N PHE A 254 19.09 -3.54 13.29
CA PHE A 254 20.39 -4.01 12.84
C PHE A 254 20.67 -3.44 11.46
N GLN A 255 21.87 -2.92 11.27
CA GLN A 255 22.41 -2.82 9.92
C GLN A 255 22.90 -4.24 9.51
N GLY A 256 23.03 -4.51 8.20
CA GLY A 256 23.39 -5.84 7.73
C GLY A 256 23.84 -5.90 6.27
N TRP A 257 24.46 -7.02 5.90
CA TRP A 257 24.76 -7.37 4.51
C TRP A 257 24.69 -8.87 4.23
N THR A 258 24.50 -9.20 2.95
CA THR A 258 24.59 -10.57 2.43
C THR A 258 25.87 -10.74 1.63
N ALA A 259 26.62 -11.82 1.91
CA ALA A 259 27.80 -12.20 1.12
C ALA A 259 27.39 -12.80 -0.23
N LEU A 260 28.03 -12.36 -1.30
CA LEU A 260 27.92 -12.97 -2.64
C LEU A 260 29.24 -13.63 -3.08
N THR A 261 30.30 -13.44 -2.30
CA THR A 261 31.64 -14.05 -2.44
C THR A 261 32.17 -14.41 -1.05
N PRO A 262 33.02 -15.44 -0.91
CA PRO A 262 33.64 -15.74 0.38
C PRO A 262 34.68 -14.68 0.76
N THR A 263 34.74 -14.32 2.05
CA THR A 263 35.81 -13.46 2.62
C THR A 263 36.19 -13.92 4.03
N ALA A 264 37.48 -13.88 4.34
CA ALA A 264 38.04 -14.14 5.66
C ALA A 264 38.71 -12.88 6.27
N PRO A 265 39.13 -12.90 7.56
CA PRO A 265 40.00 -11.87 8.12
C PRO A 265 41.20 -11.51 7.21
N ARG A 266 41.42 -10.21 6.99
CA ARG A 266 42.40 -9.62 6.05
C ARG A 266 42.09 -9.82 4.55
N GLU A 267 40.89 -10.26 4.18
CA GLU A 267 40.42 -10.37 2.79
C GLU A 267 39.41 -9.28 2.41
N GLY A 268 39.65 -8.02 2.78
CA GLY A 268 38.78 -6.90 2.40
C GLY A 268 37.43 -6.91 3.14
N THR A 269 37.36 -7.69 4.22
CA THR A 269 36.20 -7.82 5.11
C THR A 269 36.12 -6.63 6.07
N ILE A 270 35.59 -6.86 7.26
CA ILE A 270 34.96 -5.86 8.10
C ILE A 270 35.48 -6.01 9.56
N MET A 271 35.81 -4.93 10.29
CA MET A 271 36.46 -5.00 11.62
C MET A 271 35.70 -4.26 12.73
N ILE A 272 35.21 -5.03 13.70
CA ILE A 272 34.13 -4.62 14.60
C ILE A 272 34.60 -4.48 16.04
N TYR A 273 33.92 -3.63 16.82
CA TYR A 273 34.00 -3.64 18.28
C TYR A 273 32.86 -4.49 18.87
N PRO A 274 33.15 -5.64 19.51
CA PRO A 274 32.15 -6.62 19.96
C PRO A 274 31.52 -6.27 21.33
N ASN A 275 31.09 -5.03 21.52
CA ASN A 275 30.32 -4.63 22.70
C ASN A 275 29.43 -3.42 22.40
N VAL A 276 28.13 -3.53 22.68
CA VAL A 276 27.17 -2.40 22.46
C VAL A 276 27.26 -1.39 23.59
N LYS A 277 26.90 -1.86 24.78
CA LYS A 277 26.41 -1.05 25.90
C LYS A 277 27.49 -0.15 26.49
N THR A 278 28.70 -0.67 26.64
CA THR A 278 29.79 0.07 27.28
C THR A 278 30.47 1.02 26.29
N VAL A 279 30.54 0.66 25.00
CA VAL A 279 31.10 1.53 23.95
C VAL A 279 30.23 2.75 23.72
N ILE A 280 28.90 2.57 23.57
CA ILE A 280 28.00 3.72 23.38
C ILE A 280 27.94 4.60 24.64
N ALA A 281 27.96 4.01 25.83
CA ALA A 281 28.06 4.76 27.08
C ALA A 281 29.37 5.57 27.17
N TYR A 282 30.51 4.96 26.82
CA TYR A 282 31.81 5.65 26.82
C TYR A 282 31.81 6.83 25.86
N LEU A 283 31.36 6.60 24.61
CA LEU A 283 31.20 7.65 23.60
C LEU A 283 30.39 8.83 24.14
N LEU A 284 29.20 8.57 24.67
CA LEU A 284 28.26 9.63 25.09
C LEU A 284 28.79 10.45 26.27
N LEU A 285 29.57 9.83 27.15
CA LEU A 285 30.22 10.48 28.30
C LEU A 285 31.52 11.21 27.92
N ARG A 286 32.24 10.72 26.90
CA ARG A 286 33.57 11.21 26.51
C ARG A 286 33.69 12.74 26.30
N PRO A 287 32.69 13.47 25.75
CA PRO A 287 32.73 14.93 25.64
C PRO A 287 32.83 15.69 26.96
N PHE A 288 32.41 15.10 28.08
CA PHE A 288 32.37 15.76 29.39
C PHE A 288 33.70 15.65 30.18
N PHE A 289 34.73 15.00 29.62
CA PHE A 289 35.99 14.73 30.31
C PHE A 289 37.20 15.11 29.46
N SER A 290 38.09 15.93 30.04
CA SER A 290 39.40 16.28 29.49
C SER A 290 40.49 15.36 30.03
N PRO A 291 41.44 14.91 29.18
CA PRO A 291 42.51 14.01 29.60
C PRO A 291 43.44 14.66 30.64
N PRO A 292 44.07 13.87 31.51
CA PRO A 292 45.16 14.36 32.35
C PRO A 292 46.34 14.83 31.50
N LYS A 293 47.12 15.80 32.00
CA LYS A 293 48.31 16.35 31.33
C LYS A 293 49.50 15.38 31.30
N ASP A 294 49.48 14.40 32.20
CA ASP A 294 50.51 13.40 32.40
C ASP A 294 50.02 12.09 31.77
N PRO A 295 50.75 11.54 30.77
CA PRO A 295 50.26 10.42 29.96
C PRO A 295 50.08 9.14 30.75
N ASP A 296 50.82 8.94 31.86
CA ASP A 296 50.75 7.72 32.68
C ASP A 296 49.37 7.56 33.36
N TYR A 297 48.60 8.65 33.46
CA TYR A 297 47.23 8.64 33.98
C TYR A 297 46.13 8.57 32.91
N ILE A 298 46.44 8.47 31.62
CA ILE A 298 45.42 8.50 30.54
C ILE A 298 44.36 7.41 30.72
N MET A 299 44.75 6.21 31.18
CA MET A 299 43.82 5.09 31.45
C MET A 299 43.14 5.18 32.82
N ASN A 300 43.58 6.07 33.72
CA ASN A 300 42.97 6.23 35.04
C ASN A 300 41.81 7.24 34.96
N ALA A 301 40.60 6.72 34.77
CA ALA A 301 39.37 7.50 34.61
C ALA A 301 39.11 8.54 35.72
N GLU A 302 39.58 8.31 36.96
CA GLU A 302 39.41 9.26 38.07
C GLU A 302 40.25 10.53 37.90
N LYS A 303 41.38 10.46 37.18
CA LYS A 303 42.28 11.59 36.93
C LYS A 303 41.81 12.53 35.82
N TRP A 304 40.71 12.18 35.14
CA TRP A 304 40.13 13.02 34.10
C TRP A 304 39.36 14.21 34.69
N THR A 305 39.66 15.39 34.15
CA THR A 305 39.05 16.66 34.56
C THR A 305 37.69 16.81 33.88
N PHE A 306 36.66 17.25 34.61
CA PHE A 306 35.34 17.50 34.01
C PHE A 306 35.40 18.78 33.15
N ASP A 307 34.76 18.76 31.97
CA ASP A 307 34.65 19.93 31.08
C ASP A 307 33.19 20.35 30.89
N ASP A 308 32.86 21.52 31.42
CA ASP A 308 31.61 22.27 31.21
C ASP A 308 31.81 23.51 30.31
N SER A 309 33.03 23.70 29.79
CA SER A 309 33.55 24.96 29.29
C SER A 309 33.77 25.00 27.79
N THR A 310 34.16 23.87 27.16
CA THR A 310 34.45 23.80 25.72
C THR A 310 33.30 23.21 24.90
N GLY A 311 33.18 23.63 23.64
CA GLY A 311 32.33 22.99 22.65
C GLY A 311 32.90 21.69 22.07
N TRP A 312 33.98 21.12 22.63
CA TRP A 312 34.61 19.94 22.04
C TRP A 312 33.83 18.67 22.34
N PHE A 313 33.43 17.98 21.27
CA PHE A 313 32.90 16.61 21.27
C PHE A 313 33.83 15.80 20.34
N PRO A 314 34.62 14.84 20.84
CA PRO A 314 35.68 14.23 20.03
C PRO A 314 35.13 13.47 18.82
N GLY A 315 35.61 13.84 17.63
CA GLY A 315 35.18 13.27 16.34
C GLY A 315 33.73 13.57 15.92
N THR A 316 33.01 14.42 16.67
CA THR A 316 31.61 14.74 16.39
C THR A 316 31.47 15.89 15.38
N MET A 317 30.60 15.69 14.39
CA MET A 317 30.23 16.67 13.36
C MET A 317 28.71 16.65 13.18
N LYS A 318 28.12 17.71 12.60
CA LYS A 318 26.66 17.83 12.46
C LYS A 318 26.11 16.93 11.32
N PRO A 319 26.42 17.18 10.04
CA PRO A 319 25.86 16.44 8.90
C PRO A 319 26.58 15.10 8.61
N GLU A 320 27.45 14.64 9.51
CA GLU A 320 28.24 13.42 9.33
C GLU A 320 28.04 12.46 10.51
N SER A 321 28.14 11.15 10.25
CA SER A 321 28.21 10.06 11.24
C SER A 321 29.32 10.30 12.32
N GLN A 322 29.24 9.69 13.52
CA GLN A 322 30.05 10.00 14.73
C GLN A 322 31.48 9.40 14.81
N ARG A 323 32.55 10.23 14.80
CA ARG A 323 33.94 9.73 14.67
C ARG A 323 34.67 9.44 15.99
N LEU A 324 35.58 8.45 15.96
CA LEU A 324 36.48 8.12 17.06
C LEU A 324 37.82 7.59 16.49
N SER A 325 38.88 7.71 17.28
CA SER A 325 40.22 7.24 16.95
C SER A 325 41.04 7.11 18.23
N ARG A 326 42.16 6.42 18.15
CA ARG A 326 42.98 6.01 19.29
C ARG A 326 43.35 7.15 20.25
N LEU A 327 43.78 8.32 19.76
CA LEU A 327 44.10 9.48 20.62
C LEU A 327 42.87 10.22 21.14
N SER A 328 41.74 10.15 20.42
CA SER A 328 40.50 10.79 20.87
C SER A 328 39.77 9.94 21.92
N HIS A 329 39.83 8.61 21.83
CA HIS A 329 39.06 7.65 22.62
C HIS A 329 39.95 6.52 23.22
N PRO A 330 40.95 6.86 24.06
CA PRO A 330 42.01 5.94 24.46
C PRO A 330 41.52 4.69 25.21
N HIS A 331 40.50 4.80 26.08
CA HIS A 331 40.02 3.66 26.87
C HIS A 331 39.38 2.55 26.03
N LEU A 332 39.01 2.82 24.76
CA LEU A 332 38.52 1.77 23.86
C LEU A 332 39.64 0.85 23.36
N ARG A 333 40.92 1.26 23.44
CA ARG A 333 42.09 0.47 23.00
C ARG A 333 41.91 -0.10 21.59
N LEU A 334 41.52 0.78 20.65
CA LEU A 334 41.06 0.40 19.30
C LEU A 334 42.06 -0.43 18.46
N GLU A 335 43.36 -0.35 18.75
CA GLU A 335 44.38 -1.20 18.12
C GLU A 335 44.27 -2.68 18.52
N GLU A 336 43.68 -2.95 19.68
CA GLU A 336 43.57 -4.27 20.32
C GLU A 336 42.14 -4.82 20.23
N CYS A 337 41.13 -3.93 20.29
CA CYS A 337 39.71 -4.29 20.39
C CYS A 337 38.91 -4.26 19.07
N LEU A 338 39.43 -3.64 18.00
CA LEU A 338 38.82 -3.77 16.67
C LEU A 338 39.28 -5.10 16.05
N ILE A 339 38.34 -6.02 15.85
CA ILE A 339 38.60 -7.39 15.39
C ILE A 339 37.91 -7.69 14.07
N HIS A 340 38.58 -8.38 13.14
CA HIS A 340 37.94 -8.83 11.92
C HIS A 340 36.75 -9.76 12.20
N MET A 341 35.68 -9.63 11.43
CA MET A 341 34.58 -10.60 11.32
C MET A 341 35.13 -11.99 10.93
N PRO A 342 34.52 -13.09 11.43
CA PRO A 342 34.86 -14.44 10.99
C PRO A 342 34.69 -14.66 9.48
N GLU A 343 35.22 -15.77 8.98
CA GLU A 343 35.03 -16.20 7.58
C GLU A 343 33.54 -16.32 7.24
N VAL A 344 33.14 -15.70 6.12
CA VAL A 344 31.80 -15.81 5.51
C VAL A 344 31.87 -16.47 4.15
N GLN A 345 30.81 -17.17 3.78
CA GLN A 345 30.61 -17.84 2.49
C GLN A 345 29.47 -17.16 1.72
N PRO A 346 29.36 -17.30 0.37
CA PRO A 346 28.23 -16.78 -0.37
C PRO A 346 26.90 -17.32 0.20
N GLY A 347 25.94 -16.43 0.41
CA GLY A 347 24.63 -16.75 1.00
C GLY A 347 24.55 -16.54 2.52
N ASP A 348 25.68 -16.37 3.22
CA ASP A 348 25.69 -15.95 4.62
C ASP A 348 25.28 -14.46 4.75
N THR A 349 24.64 -14.11 5.88
CA THR A 349 24.40 -12.72 6.27
C THR A 349 25.17 -12.35 7.53
N VAL A 350 25.57 -11.09 7.61
CA VAL A 350 26.25 -10.48 8.77
C VAL A 350 25.43 -9.29 9.26
N TRP A 351 25.33 -9.18 10.58
CA TRP A 351 24.43 -8.25 11.25
C TRP A 351 25.12 -7.57 12.43
N TRP A 352 24.81 -6.29 12.64
CA TRP A 352 25.24 -5.55 13.83
C TRP A 352 24.20 -4.50 14.23
N HIS A 353 24.01 -4.31 15.54
CA HIS A 353 23.06 -3.35 16.12
C HIS A 353 23.44 -1.90 15.73
N CYS A 354 22.47 -0.98 15.70
CA CYS A 354 22.64 0.35 15.12
C CYS A 354 23.54 1.34 15.89
N ASP A 355 23.90 1.07 17.14
CA ASP A 355 25.01 1.75 17.85
C ASP A 355 26.34 0.95 17.80
N VAL A 356 26.34 -0.21 17.13
CA VAL A 356 27.49 -1.10 16.96
C VAL A 356 28.10 -0.85 15.57
N SER A 357 28.84 -1.83 15.08
CA SER A 357 30.21 -1.59 14.70
C SER A 357 30.61 -2.39 13.44
N GLU A 358 29.83 -2.43 12.34
CA GLU A 358 30.38 -2.18 10.98
C GLU A 358 29.43 -2.22 9.76
N SER A 359 29.15 -1.03 9.21
CA SER A 359 29.04 -0.61 7.81
C SER A 359 28.25 -1.49 6.80
N ILE A 360 27.28 -0.93 6.08
CA ILE A 360 27.33 0.37 5.38
C ILE A 360 26.11 1.28 5.69
N LEU A 361 26.33 2.58 5.47
CA LEU A 361 25.34 3.43 4.79
C LEU A 361 26.07 4.31 3.75
N ILE A 362 25.58 4.31 2.51
CA ILE A 362 26.04 5.23 1.46
C ILE A 362 25.24 6.53 1.52
N VAL A 363 25.85 7.66 1.15
CA VAL A 363 25.22 8.77 0.42
C VAL A 363 26.32 9.34 -0.50
N PHE A 364 25.97 9.89 -1.65
CA PHE A 364 26.93 10.42 -2.61
C PHE A 364 26.92 11.95 -2.66
N VAL A 365 28.08 12.59 -2.43
CA VAL A 365 28.33 13.97 -2.85
C VAL A 365 29.75 14.09 -3.37
N GLN A 366 29.91 14.60 -4.59
CA GLN A 366 31.19 15.11 -5.06
C GLN A 366 31.40 16.52 -4.47
N SER A 367 32.16 16.65 -3.38
CA SER A 367 32.78 17.94 -3.06
C SER A 367 34.17 18.01 -3.72
N SER A 368 34.60 19.22 -4.06
CA SER A 368 35.87 19.46 -4.78
C SER A 368 37.09 19.62 -3.86
N ASP A 369 36.96 19.29 -2.57
CA ASP A 369 38.02 19.43 -1.56
C ASP A 369 38.61 18.06 -1.17
N LYS A 370 39.91 18.03 -0.87
CA LYS A 370 40.74 16.80 -0.86
C LYS A 370 40.88 16.12 0.50
N SER A 371 39.83 16.15 1.33
CA SER A 371 39.77 15.42 2.60
C SER A 371 38.34 15.23 3.08
N ASN A 372 37.94 13.99 3.40
CA ASN A 372 36.93 13.64 4.42
C ASN A 372 36.71 12.12 4.53
N PHE A 373 35.79 11.72 5.45
CA PHE A 373 35.32 10.34 5.74
C PHE A 373 36.34 9.49 6.54
N LYS A 374 36.02 8.61 7.52
CA LYS A 374 34.82 8.22 8.32
C LYS A 374 35.40 7.48 9.62
N VAL A 375 35.09 7.74 10.92
CA VAL A 375 34.08 7.30 12.00
C VAL A 375 34.58 6.34 13.19
N CYS A 376 33.93 5.27 13.78
CA CYS A 376 34.43 4.21 14.78
C CYS A 376 34.08 2.64 14.71
N HIS A 377 34.39 1.94 13.62
CA HIS A 377 34.15 0.54 13.20
C HIS A 377 34.79 0.28 11.79
N ALA A 378 35.81 -0.54 11.58
CA ALA A 378 36.79 -0.26 10.50
C ALA A 378 36.90 -1.28 9.34
N VAL A 379 36.57 -0.84 8.11
CA VAL A 379 36.79 -1.69 6.92
C VAL A 379 38.28 -2.01 6.79
N ASP A 380 38.58 -3.28 6.53
CA ASP A 380 39.92 -3.82 6.35
C ASP A 380 40.72 -2.99 5.35
N THR A 381 41.83 -2.37 5.75
CA THR A 381 42.54 -1.41 4.89
C THR A 381 43.28 -2.09 3.74
N GLU A 382 43.55 -3.38 3.88
CA GLU A 382 44.10 -4.26 2.86
C GLU A 382 43.01 -5.17 2.27
N HIS A 383 43.35 -5.91 1.22
CA HIS A 383 42.56 -7.05 0.76
C HIS A 383 43.53 -8.10 0.22
N LEU A 384 43.94 -9.04 1.06
CA LEU A 384 44.96 -10.06 0.75
C LEU A 384 44.36 -11.38 0.22
N GLY A 385 43.05 -11.40 0.00
CA GLY A 385 42.31 -12.54 -0.53
C GLY A 385 42.47 -12.73 -2.04
N LYS A 386 41.88 -13.80 -2.57
CA LYS A 386 42.00 -14.19 -3.98
C LYS A 386 40.77 -13.85 -4.83
N ASN A 387 39.63 -13.63 -4.18
CA ASN A 387 38.35 -13.29 -4.82
C ASN A 387 38.04 -11.82 -4.52
N ASN A 388 37.15 -11.21 -5.30
CA ASN A 388 36.53 -9.95 -4.86
C ASN A 388 35.76 -10.15 -3.56
N ALA A 389 35.71 -9.11 -2.73
CA ALA A 389 34.86 -9.02 -1.54
C ALA A 389 33.54 -8.30 -1.89
N LEU A 390 32.62 -9.04 -2.52
CA LEU A 390 31.27 -8.61 -2.89
C LEU A 390 30.25 -8.83 -1.76
N VAL A 391 29.59 -7.74 -1.36
CA VAL A 391 28.45 -7.74 -0.43
C VAL A 391 27.32 -6.82 -0.90
N ALA A 392 26.08 -7.16 -0.57
CA ALA A 392 24.89 -6.34 -0.81
C ALA A 392 24.26 -5.90 0.52
N PHE A 393 23.93 -4.61 0.65
CA PHE A 393 23.51 -4.02 1.92
C PHE A 393 22.00 -4.16 2.14
N ILE A 394 21.64 -4.81 3.24
CA ILE A 394 20.26 -5.12 3.62
C ILE A 394 20.18 -5.06 5.15
N ALA A 395 19.63 -3.97 5.65
CA ALA A 395 19.38 -3.77 7.08
C ALA A 395 18.08 -4.45 7.53
N ALA A 396 17.93 -4.65 8.84
CA ALA A 396 16.66 -4.95 9.47
C ALA A 396 16.01 -3.64 9.89
N CYS A 397 14.84 -3.35 9.34
CA CYS A 397 14.04 -2.17 9.66
C CYS A 397 12.67 -2.65 10.14
N PRO A 398 12.28 -2.41 11.41
CA PRO A 398 10.94 -2.73 11.89
C PRO A 398 9.91 -1.75 11.32
N THR A 399 8.68 -2.22 11.16
CA THR A 399 7.53 -1.36 10.87
C THR A 399 7.29 -0.38 12.01
N THR A 400 7.47 0.91 11.71
CA THR A 400 7.13 2.06 12.58
C THR A 400 6.60 3.18 11.69
N PRO A 401 5.75 4.12 12.19
CA PRO A 401 5.18 5.19 11.38
C PRO A 401 6.21 6.06 10.64
N ALA A 402 7.39 6.28 11.22
CA ALA A 402 8.49 6.99 10.59
C ALA A 402 9.11 6.19 9.43
N ASN A 403 9.41 4.90 9.65
CA ASN A 403 9.95 4.03 8.62
C ASN A 403 8.94 3.77 7.49
N GLU A 404 7.65 3.62 7.81
CA GLU A 404 6.57 3.48 6.82
C GLU A 404 6.47 4.72 5.93
N ALA A 405 6.47 5.93 6.52
CA ALA A 405 6.46 7.17 5.77
C ALA A 405 7.64 7.27 4.80
N TYR A 406 8.85 6.88 5.24
CA TYR A 406 10.02 6.83 4.37
C TYR A 406 9.89 5.78 3.27
N VAL A 407 9.53 4.53 3.60
CA VAL A 407 9.47 3.42 2.63
C VAL A 407 8.39 3.66 1.57
N ARG A 408 7.28 4.34 1.92
CA ARG A 408 6.28 4.85 0.96
C ARG A 408 6.89 5.81 -0.05
N ASP A 409 7.64 6.81 0.41
CA ASP A 409 8.20 7.86 -0.45
C ASP A 409 9.41 7.37 -1.26
N GLN A 410 10.19 6.44 -0.69
CA GLN A 410 11.18 5.61 -1.39
C GLN A 410 10.54 4.80 -2.52
N LEU A 411 9.41 4.12 -2.27
CA LEU A 411 8.72 3.32 -3.30
C LEU A 411 8.20 4.20 -4.44
N LEU A 412 7.59 5.35 -4.12
CA LEU A 412 7.17 6.34 -5.13
C LEU A 412 8.35 6.80 -5.99
N ALA A 413 9.47 7.20 -5.37
CA ALA A 413 10.69 7.57 -6.09
C ALA A 413 11.19 6.43 -7.00
N THR A 414 11.25 5.21 -6.48
CA THR A 414 11.73 4.02 -7.19
C THR A 414 10.89 3.71 -8.44
N LEU A 415 9.56 3.79 -8.35
CA LEU A 415 8.65 3.60 -9.48
C LEU A 415 8.77 4.76 -10.50
N GLU A 416 9.01 5.98 -10.02
CA GLU A 416 9.29 7.17 -10.84
C GLU A 416 10.71 7.20 -11.44
N GLY A 417 11.57 6.22 -11.16
CA GLY A 417 12.95 6.17 -11.68
C GLY A 417 13.87 7.21 -11.04
N ARG A 418 13.59 7.57 -9.79
CA ARG A 418 14.38 8.51 -8.99
C ARG A 418 15.02 7.75 -7.82
N PRO A 419 16.23 8.11 -7.39
CA PRO A 419 16.76 7.63 -6.11
C PRO A 419 15.85 8.03 -4.95
N SER A 420 15.86 7.24 -3.88
CA SER A 420 15.16 7.58 -2.63
C SER A 420 15.85 8.73 -1.89
N ALA A 421 15.15 9.33 -0.91
CA ALA A 421 15.54 10.59 -0.31
C ALA A 421 16.97 10.59 0.29
N ASP A 422 17.41 9.49 0.90
CA ASP A 422 18.75 9.40 1.50
C ASP A 422 19.87 9.39 0.44
N TYR A 423 19.56 9.04 -0.81
CA TYR A 423 20.52 8.91 -1.92
C TYR A 423 20.23 9.83 -3.12
N ALA A 424 19.40 10.85 -2.92
CA ALA A 424 18.96 11.77 -3.98
C ALA A 424 19.90 12.97 -4.20
N ASP A 425 20.75 13.30 -3.24
CA ASP A 425 21.85 14.24 -3.47
C ASP A 425 22.95 13.57 -4.30
N GLY A 426 23.60 14.34 -5.18
CA GLY A 426 24.70 13.89 -6.04
C GLY A 426 24.40 12.75 -7.04
N ASN A 427 23.14 12.35 -7.23
CA ASN A 427 22.75 11.15 -7.98
C ASN A 427 21.56 11.39 -8.91
N ASP A 428 21.76 11.19 -10.20
CA ASP A 428 20.80 11.41 -11.29
C ASP A 428 20.43 10.13 -12.07
N LEU A 429 20.81 8.95 -11.56
CA LEU A 429 20.65 7.67 -12.25
C LEU A 429 19.19 7.14 -12.20
N ASP A 430 18.46 7.26 -13.31
CA ASP A 430 17.23 6.51 -13.52
C ASP A 430 17.54 5.04 -13.85
N GLU A 431 17.52 4.19 -12.83
CA GLU A 431 17.82 2.76 -12.96
C GLU A 431 16.87 2.01 -13.93
N ARG A 432 15.69 2.55 -14.25
CA ARG A 432 14.77 1.95 -15.24
C ARG A 432 15.33 1.98 -16.66
N THR A 433 16.30 2.87 -16.92
CA THR A 433 16.99 2.97 -18.22
C THR A 433 18.07 1.90 -18.42
N LEU A 434 18.40 1.13 -17.38
CA LEU A 434 19.46 0.13 -17.40
C LEU A 434 19.04 -1.14 -18.16
N LYS A 435 19.96 -1.66 -18.98
CA LYS A 435 19.81 -2.91 -19.72
C LYS A 435 19.63 -4.06 -18.73
N GLY A 436 18.51 -4.78 -18.84
CA GLY A 436 18.15 -5.89 -17.96
C GLY A 436 17.41 -5.49 -16.67
N TYR A 437 17.01 -4.22 -16.52
CA TYR A 437 16.16 -3.80 -15.41
C TYR A 437 14.79 -4.49 -15.44
N VAL A 438 14.35 -5.01 -14.28
CA VAL A 438 13.01 -5.61 -14.07
C VAL A 438 12.21 -4.92 -12.96
N GLY A 439 12.82 -3.96 -12.25
CA GLY A 439 12.20 -3.23 -11.15
C GLY A 439 11.67 -4.10 -10.02
N LEU A 440 10.39 -3.92 -9.70
CA LEU A 440 9.69 -4.53 -8.57
C LEU A 440 8.52 -5.45 -9.02
N ASP A 441 8.53 -5.82 -10.29
CA ASP A 441 7.56 -6.77 -10.86
C ASP A 441 7.94 -8.22 -10.48
N GLY A 442 6.94 -9.10 -10.41
CA GLY A 442 7.13 -10.49 -9.98
C GLY A 442 7.30 -10.71 -8.47
N LEU A 443 7.44 -9.64 -7.66
CA LEU A 443 7.45 -9.75 -6.19
C LEU A 443 6.14 -10.35 -5.64
N ASP A 444 6.25 -11.23 -4.66
CA ASP A 444 5.08 -11.85 -3.99
C ASP A 444 4.37 -10.91 -2.99
N ALA A 445 3.32 -11.40 -2.32
CA ALA A 445 2.51 -10.60 -1.40
C ALA A 445 3.22 -10.21 -0.09
N GLU A 446 4.17 -11.00 0.44
CA GLU A 446 4.94 -10.62 1.64
C GLU A 446 6.05 -9.64 1.25
N ALA A 447 6.75 -9.88 0.14
CA ALA A 447 7.72 -8.95 -0.42
C ALA A 447 7.09 -7.60 -0.78
N ARG A 448 5.95 -7.57 -1.50
CA ARG A 448 5.26 -6.31 -1.84
C ARG A 448 4.74 -5.57 -0.60
N ARG A 449 4.37 -6.27 0.48
CA ARG A 449 4.08 -5.63 1.76
C ARG A 449 5.33 -4.95 2.32
N ALA A 450 6.45 -5.67 2.42
CA ALA A 450 7.71 -5.17 2.96
C ALA A 450 8.30 -4.01 2.14
N PHE A 451 8.16 -4.02 0.81
CA PHE A 451 8.52 -2.89 -0.08
C PHE A 451 7.56 -1.68 0.02
N GLY A 452 6.51 -1.74 0.83
CA GLY A 452 5.62 -0.60 1.11
C GLY A 452 4.47 -0.38 0.13
N PHE A 453 4.16 -1.32 -0.79
CA PHE A 453 3.04 -1.14 -1.74
C PHE A 453 1.69 -0.95 -1.05
N HIS A 454 1.55 -1.43 0.19
CA HIS A 454 0.36 -1.25 1.01
C HIS A 454 0.22 0.15 1.65
N LEU A 455 1.26 0.98 1.60
CA LEU A 455 1.32 2.33 2.20
C LEU A 455 0.95 3.44 1.18
N LEU A 456 0.75 3.06 -0.08
CA LEU A 456 0.34 3.97 -1.16
C LEU A 456 -1.16 4.35 -1.09
N SER A 457 -1.92 3.80 -0.13
CA SER A 457 -3.36 3.99 0.05
C SER A 457 -3.76 5.29 0.75
N VAL A 458 -3.16 6.42 0.38
CA VAL A 458 -3.83 7.71 0.56
C VAL A 458 -4.77 7.90 -0.62
N ALA A 459 -6.04 7.58 -0.40
CA ALA A 459 -7.11 7.89 -1.32
C ALA A 459 -8.39 8.22 -0.54
N VAL A 460 -8.92 9.43 -0.77
CA VAL A 460 -10.18 9.92 -0.17
C VAL A 460 -11.25 10.01 -1.25
N PHE A 461 -12.50 9.66 -0.92
CA PHE A 461 -13.50 9.35 -1.94
C PHE A 461 -14.85 10.04 -1.74
N LEU A 462 -15.53 10.32 -2.85
CA LEU A 462 -16.85 10.96 -2.86
C LEU A 462 -17.83 10.14 -3.69
N THR A 463 -18.71 9.40 -3.00
CA THR A 463 -19.75 8.59 -3.63
C THR A 463 -21.10 9.27 -3.50
N ILE A 464 -21.82 9.40 -4.61
CA ILE A 464 -23.21 9.88 -4.60
C ILE A 464 -24.15 8.68 -4.58
N VAL A 465 -24.97 8.61 -3.54
CA VAL A 465 -25.86 7.51 -3.24
C VAL A 465 -27.30 7.86 -3.64
N ILE A 466 -27.74 7.28 -4.75
CA ILE A 466 -29.16 7.05 -5.03
C ILE A 466 -29.31 5.58 -5.45
N GLY A 467 -30.36 4.92 -4.96
CA GLY A 467 -30.71 3.56 -5.35
C GLY A 467 -29.71 2.47 -4.92
N ILE A 468 -29.87 1.31 -5.56
CA ILE A 468 -29.20 0.04 -5.19
C ILE A 468 -27.69 0.11 -5.40
N LEU A 469 -27.23 0.50 -6.60
CA LEU A 469 -25.80 0.49 -6.94
C LEU A 469 -24.99 1.51 -6.14
N GLY A 470 -25.53 2.72 -5.93
CA GLY A 470 -24.86 3.75 -5.12
C GLY A 470 -24.70 3.34 -3.65
N ARG A 471 -25.68 2.61 -3.10
CA ARG A 471 -25.61 2.03 -1.75
C ARG A 471 -24.49 1.00 -1.66
N GLU A 472 -24.45 0.05 -2.61
CA GLU A 472 -23.50 -1.06 -2.53
C GLU A 472 -22.05 -0.65 -2.79
N ILE A 473 -21.84 0.35 -3.65
CA ILE A 473 -20.53 1.01 -3.77
C ILE A 473 -20.08 1.52 -2.40
N VAL A 474 -20.89 2.29 -1.66
CA VAL A 474 -20.49 2.79 -0.32
C VAL A 474 -20.17 1.67 0.66
N HIS A 475 -20.90 0.55 0.66
CA HIS A 475 -20.54 -0.60 1.50
C HIS A 475 -19.21 -1.24 1.08
N GLN A 476 -18.99 -1.48 -0.22
CA GLN A 476 -17.73 -2.07 -0.72
C GLN A 476 -16.52 -1.20 -0.36
N LEU A 477 -16.59 0.11 -0.57
CA LEU A 477 -15.50 1.03 -0.22
C LEU A 477 -15.32 1.13 1.31
N GLY A 478 -16.42 1.25 2.05
CA GLY A 478 -16.43 1.33 3.51
C GLY A 478 -15.84 0.10 4.20
N GLN A 479 -16.10 -1.11 3.68
CA GLN A 479 -15.54 -2.37 4.19
C GLN A 479 -14.02 -2.51 3.98
N ASN A 480 -13.39 -1.65 3.19
CA ASN A 480 -11.97 -1.70 2.84
C ASN A 480 -11.17 -0.50 3.43
N PRO A 481 -11.22 -0.18 4.74
CA PRO A 481 -10.64 1.06 5.29
C PRO A 481 -9.12 1.20 5.11
N GLN A 482 -8.41 0.09 4.90
CA GLN A 482 -6.97 0.06 4.59
C GLN A 482 -6.63 0.56 3.16
N LYS A 483 -7.64 0.65 2.28
CA LYS A 483 -7.55 1.23 0.93
C LYS A 483 -8.28 2.57 0.85
N TRP A 484 -9.47 2.67 1.46
CA TRP A 484 -10.39 3.81 1.39
C TRP A 484 -10.48 4.43 2.80
N SER A 485 -9.47 5.22 3.16
CA SER A 485 -9.30 5.75 4.53
C SER A 485 -10.45 6.66 4.97
N LYS A 486 -11.11 7.32 4.01
CA LYS A 486 -12.38 8.03 4.23
C LYS A 486 -13.25 8.05 2.97
N VAL A 487 -14.53 7.77 3.14
CA VAL A 487 -15.56 7.79 2.10
C VAL A 487 -16.64 8.80 2.47
N TYR A 488 -16.91 9.79 1.63
CA TYR A 488 -18.06 10.67 1.77
C TYR A 488 -19.25 10.08 0.99
N SER A 489 -20.39 9.90 1.67
CA SER A 489 -21.64 9.40 1.09
C SER A 489 -22.65 10.54 0.94
N LEU A 490 -22.93 10.97 -0.29
CA LEU A 490 -23.86 12.07 -0.57
C LEU A 490 -25.27 11.57 -0.90
N SER A 491 -26.30 11.97 -0.14
CA SER A 491 -27.71 11.76 -0.52
C SER A 491 -28.64 12.72 0.22
N ARG A 492 -29.93 12.80 -0.17
CA ARG A 492 -30.92 13.62 0.56
C ARG A 492 -31.20 13.13 2.00
N SER A 493 -30.96 11.85 2.29
CA SER A 493 -31.24 11.22 3.59
C SER A 493 -30.37 9.98 3.82
N GLN A 494 -29.71 9.89 4.97
CA GLN A 494 -29.20 8.60 5.45
C GLN A 494 -30.39 7.72 5.87
N LYS A 495 -30.47 6.48 5.34
CA LYS A 495 -31.55 5.52 5.62
C LYS A 495 -31.08 4.27 6.39
N GLU A 496 -29.78 4.04 6.41
CA GLU A 496 -29.11 2.81 6.86
C GLU A 496 -27.75 3.18 7.50
N GLU A 497 -27.19 2.29 8.32
CA GLU A 497 -25.87 2.48 8.93
C GLU A 497 -24.76 2.07 7.95
N PHE A 498 -23.64 2.80 7.99
CA PHE A 498 -22.46 2.56 7.16
C PHE A 498 -21.21 2.33 8.04
N PRO A 499 -20.15 1.69 7.50
CA PRO A 499 -18.86 1.53 8.21
C PRO A 499 -18.28 2.87 8.71
N SER A 500 -17.45 2.82 9.77
CA SER A 500 -17.01 4.01 10.52
C SER A 500 -16.08 4.98 9.77
N ASN A 501 -15.55 4.59 8.60
CA ASN A 501 -14.84 5.47 7.67
C ASN A 501 -15.77 6.19 6.68
N VAL A 502 -17.08 5.94 6.72
CA VAL A 502 -18.09 6.58 5.88
C VAL A 502 -18.72 7.78 6.59
N GLU A 503 -18.57 8.97 6.03
CA GLU A 503 -19.24 10.19 6.47
C GLU A 503 -20.42 10.51 5.56
N HIS A 504 -21.65 10.43 6.06
CA HIS A 504 -22.82 10.90 5.31
C HIS A 504 -22.88 12.42 5.25
N ARG A 505 -23.24 12.97 4.09
CA ARG A 505 -23.58 14.38 3.91
C ARG A 505 -24.92 14.51 3.18
N HIS A 506 -25.79 15.34 3.74
CA HIS A 506 -27.04 15.71 3.10
C HIS A 506 -26.76 16.61 1.89
N ILE A 507 -27.22 16.20 0.71
CA ILE A 507 -27.19 17.02 -0.50
C ILE A 507 -28.49 16.87 -1.28
N ASP A 508 -28.92 17.94 -1.93
CA ASP A 508 -29.84 17.87 -3.06
C ASP A 508 -29.06 18.25 -4.33
N LEU A 509 -29.24 17.47 -5.39
CA LEU A 509 -28.58 17.66 -6.70
C LEU A 509 -29.49 18.35 -7.72
N THR A 510 -30.78 18.57 -7.41
CA THR A 510 -31.65 19.41 -8.25
C THR A 510 -31.52 20.90 -7.92
N GLY A 511 -30.71 21.26 -6.92
CA GLY A 511 -30.31 22.64 -6.64
C GLY A 511 -29.25 23.15 -7.63
N ASN A 512 -29.03 24.45 -7.66
CA ASN A 512 -28.00 25.04 -8.53
C ASN A 512 -26.58 24.75 -8.02
N ALA A 513 -25.57 24.98 -8.88
CA ALA A 513 -24.17 24.69 -8.55
C ALA A 513 -23.63 25.41 -7.30
N ASP A 514 -24.25 26.51 -6.82
CA ASP A 514 -23.86 27.18 -5.56
C ASP A 514 -24.54 26.56 -4.33
N GLU A 515 -25.74 26.00 -4.47
CA GLU A 515 -26.37 25.16 -3.44
C GLU A 515 -25.66 23.82 -3.28
N VAL A 516 -25.35 23.15 -4.40
CA VAL A 516 -24.56 21.92 -4.40
C VAL A 516 -23.16 22.19 -3.80
N ALA A 517 -22.49 23.29 -4.19
CA ALA A 517 -21.16 23.63 -3.67
C ALA A 517 -21.11 23.87 -2.16
N LYS A 518 -22.15 24.46 -1.54
CA LYS A 518 -22.22 24.66 -0.08
C LYS A 518 -22.16 23.34 0.69
N ASN A 519 -22.82 22.31 0.17
CA ASN A 519 -22.87 20.98 0.82
C ASN A 519 -21.57 20.17 0.65
N LEU A 520 -20.67 20.59 -0.24
CA LEU A 520 -19.35 19.98 -0.47
C LEU A 520 -18.21 20.68 0.30
N GLN A 521 -18.50 21.70 1.11
CA GLN A 521 -17.48 22.44 1.85
C GLN A 521 -16.71 21.54 2.84
N GLY A 522 -15.38 21.60 2.77
CA GLY A 522 -14.48 20.79 3.58
C GLY A 522 -14.27 19.35 3.09
N ILE A 523 -14.96 18.94 2.02
CA ILE A 523 -14.70 17.65 1.36
C ILE A 523 -13.40 17.73 0.55
N THR A 524 -12.58 16.70 0.69
CA THR A 524 -11.49 16.37 -0.24
C THR A 524 -11.83 15.04 -0.91
N ALA A 525 -11.49 14.89 -2.19
CA ALA A 525 -11.64 13.62 -2.90
C ALA A 525 -10.62 13.51 -4.03
N GLU A 526 -10.22 12.27 -4.31
CA GLU A 526 -9.32 11.88 -5.38
C GLU A 526 -10.02 10.97 -6.40
N TYR A 527 -11.11 10.30 -6.03
CA TYR A 527 -11.96 9.61 -6.98
C TYR A 527 -13.44 9.80 -6.61
N VAL A 528 -14.29 9.91 -7.64
CA VAL A 528 -15.74 10.15 -7.51
C VAL A 528 -16.52 8.98 -8.12
N PHE A 529 -17.63 8.61 -7.48
CA PHE A 529 -18.60 7.66 -8.00
C PHE A 529 -19.98 8.32 -8.09
N PHE A 530 -20.49 8.52 -9.30
CA PHE A 530 -21.78 9.15 -9.58
C PHE A 530 -22.80 8.08 -9.98
N ALA A 531 -23.59 7.62 -9.01
CA ALA A 531 -24.70 6.67 -9.19
C ALA A 531 -26.09 7.35 -9.05
N ALA A 532 -26.14 8.67 -9.19
CA ALA A 532 -27.36 9.46 -9.03
C ALA A 532 -28.13 9.63 -10.35
N TYR A 533 -29.43 9.38 -10.31
CA TYR A 533 -30.36 9.77 -11.37
C TYR A 533 -31.77 10.01 -10.76
N LEU A 534 -32.64 10.64 -11.53
CA LEU A 534 -34.05 10.89 -11.23
C LEU A 534 -34.89 10.44 -12.43
N GLN A 535 -35.94 9.65 -12.17
CA GLN A 535 -36.83 9.13 -13.21
C GLN A 535 -38.01 10.08 -13.46
N GLU A 536 -38.03 10.69 -14.64
CA GLU A 536 -39.17 11.41 -15.19
C GLU A 536 -39.99 10.52 -16.14
N ALA A 537 -41.25 10.92 -16.37
CA ALA A 537 -42.20 10.19 -17.24
C ALA A 537 -42.01 10.44 -18.75
N ASP A 538 -41.03 11.28 -19.11
CA ASP A 538 -40.71 11.69 -20.47
C ASP A 538 -39.19 11.69 -20.66
N GLU A 539 -38.70 11.23 -21.82
CA GLU A 539 -37.27 11.03 -22.04
C GLU A 539 -36.51 12.34 -22.32
N GLN A 540 -37.17 13.39 -22.82
CA GLN A 540 -36.57 14.73 -22.91
C GLN A 540 -36.39 15.34 -21.51
N LYS A 541 -37.37 15.17 -20.61
CA LYS A 541 -37.19 15.54 -19.20
C LYS A 541 -36.11 14.72 -18.51
N ASN A 542 -35.99 13.42 -18.79
CA ASN A 542 -34.87 12.62 -18.28
C ASN A 542 -33.52 13.19 -18.77
N TRP A 543 -33.43 13.57 -20.04
CA TRP A 543 -32.26 14.23 -20.64
C TRP A 543 -31.90 15.55 -19.96
N ASP A 544 -32.91 16.39 -19.69
CA ASP A 544 -32.71 17.69 -19.06
C ASP A 544 -32.33 17.55 -17.57
N VAL A 545 -33.14 16.88 -16.74
CA VAL A 545 -32.89 16.80 -15.29
C VAL A 545 -31.58 16.07 -14.96
N ASN A 546 -31.31 14.91 -15.57
CA ASN A 546 -30.16 14.08 -15.20
C ASN A 546 -28.82 14.63 -15.71
N GLY A 547 -28.83 15.40 -16.80
CA GLY A 547 -27.65 16.13 -17.26
C GLY A 547 -27.39 17.38 -16.41
N ASP A 548 -28.45 18.10 -16.02
CA ASP A 548 -28.33 19.31 -15.19
C ASP A 548 -27.81 18.97 -13.78
N MET A 549 -28.30 17.88 -13.18
CA MET A 549 -27.77 17.33 -11.91
C MET A 549 -26.27 17.05 -11.97
N LEU A 550 -25.78 16.43 -13.06
CA LEU A 550 -24.36 16.12 -13.22
C LEU A 550 -23.53 17.39 -13.48
N GLN A 551 -24.02 18.30 -14.33
CA GLN A 551 -23.35 19.57 -14.62
C GLN A 551 -23.21 20.43 -13.35
N ALA A 552 -24.29 20.62 -12.59
CA ALA A 552 -24.29 21.36 -11.34
C ALA A 552 -23.35 20.75 -10.29
N PHE A 553 -23.25 19.41 -10.24
CA PHE A 553 -22.30 18.71 -9.38
C PHE A 553 -20.84 18.90 -9.81
N LEU A 554 -20.52 18.76 -11.10
CA LEU A 554 -19.16 18.99 -11.60
C LEU A 554 -18.70 20.43 -11.38
N ASP A 555 -19.57 21.41 -11.63
CA ASP A 555 -19.29 22.82 -11.33
C ASP A 555 -19.09 23.06 -9.82
N ALA A 556 -19.82 22.33 -8.97
CA ALA A 556 -19.65 22.38 -7.52
C ALA A 556 -18.32 21.74 -7.03
N LEU A 557 -17.79 20.73 -7.72
CA LEU A 557 -16.44 20.21 -7.47
C LEU A 557 -15.37 21.27 -7.76
N VAL A 558 -15.50 22.00 -8.89
CA VAL A 558 -14.57 23.08 -9.27
C VAL A 558 -14.64 24.24 -8.28
N LYS A 559 -15.85 24.64 -7.85
CA LYS A 559 -16.05 25.71 -6.85
C LYS A 559 -15.39 25.41 -5.50
N ASN A 560 -15.29 24.13 -5.11
CA ASN A 560 -14.58 23.70 -3.90
C ASN A 560 -13.10 23.31 -4.17
N GLY A 561 -12.63 23.36 -5.42
CA GLY A 561 -11.26 22.97 -5.79
C GLY A 561 -10.97 21.47 -5.68
N ILE A 562 -12.00 20.63 -5.62
CA ILE A 562 -11.87 19.16 -5.52
C ILE A 562 -11.32 18.60 -6.85
N ASP A 563 -11.67 19.23 -7.97
CA ASP A 563 -11.13 18.96 -9.31
C ASP A 563 -9.59 18.97 -9.38
N LYS A 564 -8.91 19.64 -8.45
CA LYS A 564 -7.45 19.78 -8.40
C LYS A 564 -6.75 18.55 -7.85
N ARG A 565 -7.46 17.68 -7.12
CA ARG A 565 -6.96 16.41 -6.55
C ARG A 565 -7.56 15.17 -7.20
N LEU A 566 -8.65 15.34 -7.93
CA LEU A 566 -9.36 14.27 -8.61
C LEU A 566 -8.47 13.57 -9.67
N LYS A 567 -8.32 12.25 -9.54
CA LYS A 567 -7.64 11.31 -10.44
C LYS A 567 -8.65 10.62 -11.38
N ARG A 568 -9.79 10.19 -10.82
CA ARG A 568 -10.87 9.48 -11.57
C ARG A 568 -12.27 9.99 -11.26
N PHE A 569 -13.14 9.98 -12.25
CA PHE A 569 -14.59 10.07 -12.07
C PHE A 569 -15.29 8.86 -12.74
N LEU A 570 -16.04 8.07 -11.98
CA LEU A 570 -16.87 6.99 -12.49
C LEU A 570 -18.35 7.42 -12.55
N LEU A 571 -18.96 7.24 -13.72
CA LEU A 571 -20.40 7.39 -13.93
C LEU A 571 -21.08 6.01 -14.04
N VAL A 572 -22.21 5.83 -13.37
CA VAL A 572 -23.06 4.65 -13.53
C VAL A 572 -24.21 5.00 -14.47
N THR A 573 -24.39 4.21 -15.52
CA THR A 573 -25.57 4.31 -16.41
C THR A 573 -26.29 2.96 -16.49
N GLY A 574 -26.34 2.29 -17.64
CA GLY A 574 -27.04 1.00 -17.78
C GLY A 574 -27.32 0.58 -19.22
N ALA A 575 -27.92 -0.59 -19.40
CA ALA A 575 -28.20 -1.19 -20.71
C ALA A 575 -29.12 -0.37 -21.64
N LYS A 576 -29.85 0.66 -21.15
CA LYS A 576 -30.51 1.65 -22.03
C LYS A 576 -29.52 2.32 -23.01
N GLN A 577 -28.21 2.32 -22.71
CA GLN A 577 -27.10 2.66 -23.61
C GLN A 577 -27.18 2.01 -25.01
N TYR A 578 -27.80 0.83 -25.10
CA TYR A 578 -27.97 0.05 -26.34
C TYR A 578 -29.38 0.10 -26.90
N GLY A 579 -30.28 0.88 -26.28
CA GLY A 579 -31.67 1.00 -26.72
C GLY A 579 -32.56 -0.18 -26.32
N VAL A 580 -32.16 -1.03 -25.37
CA VAL A 580 -32.93 -2.24 -24.95
C VAL A 580 -34.40 -1.99 -24.56
N HIS A 581 -34.75 -0.74 -24.25
CA HIS A 581 -36.10 -0.26 -23.93
C HIS A 581 -36.96 0.09 -25.15
N LEU A 582 -36.35 0.14 -26.35
CA LEU A 582 -36.96 0.51 -27.62
C LEU A 582 -37.22 -0.71 -28.53
N GLY A 583 -36.60 -1.86 -28.25
CA GLY A 583 -36.79 -3.09 -29.00
C GLY A 583 -35.52 -3.94 -29.12
N PRO A 584 -35.48 -4.88 -30.09
CA PRO A 584 -34.38 -5.80 -30.30
C PRO A 584 -33.05 -5.10 -30.58
N VAL A 585 -32.01 -5.60 -29.91
CA VAL A 585 -30.63 -5.10 -29.95
C VAL A 585 -29.70 -6.13 -30.62
N LYS A 586 -28.51 -5.69 -31.05
CA LYS A 586 -27.49 -6.60 -31.58
C LYS A 586 -26.86 -7.37 -30.41
N ASN A 587 -27.07 -8.69 -30.36
CA ASN A 587 -26.47 -9.57 -29.35
C ASN A 587 -25.20 -10.26 -29.87
N PRO A 588 -24.14 -10.43 -29.04
CA PRO A 588 -23.95 -9.78 -27.74
C PRO A 588 -23.58 -8.30 -27.89
N MET A 589 -24.09 -7.45 -27.00
CA MET A 589 -23.77 -6.02 -26.95
C MET A 589 -22.31 -5.80 -26.53
N LEU A 590 -21.67 -4.78 -27.13
CA LEU A 590 -20.26 -4.40 -26.97
C LEU A 590 -20.16 -2.92 -26.67
N GLU A 591 -19.17 -2.47 -25.91
CA GLU A 591 -18.98 -1.04 -25.59
C GLU A 591 -18.61 -0.18 -26.81
N SER A 592 -18.30 -0.82 -27.94
CA SER A 592 -18.05 -0.23 -29.26
C SER A 592 -19.30 -0.06 -30.14
N ASP A 593 -20.49 -0.48 -29.69
CA ASP A 593 -21.72 -0.35 -30.48
C ASP A 593 -22.20 1.12 -30.54
N PRO A 594 -22.82 1.54 -31.66
CA PRO A 594 -23.15 2.95 -31.89
C PRO A 594 -24.22 3.46 -30.93
N TRP A 595 -23.97 4.66 -30.39
CA TRP A 595 -24.97 5.42 -29.63
C TRP A 595 -26.13 5.78 -30.56
N GLN A 596 -27.36 5.69 -30.06
CA GLN A 596 -28.57 5.99 -30.82
C GLN A 596 -28.82 7.50 -30.85
N THR A 597 -27.97 8.25 -31.57
CA THR A 597 -27.94 9.74 -31.56
C THR A 597 -28.86 10.41 -32.57
N ASP A 598 -29.45 9.66 -33.52
CA ASP A 598 -30.43 10.21 -34.45
C ASP A 598 -31.78 10.42 -33.76
N GLN A 599 -32.02 11.65 -33.32
CA GLN A 599 -33.25 12.09 -32.66
C GLN A 599 -34.48 12.11 -33.60
N SER A 600 -34.33 11.88 -34.91
CA SER A 600 -35.47 11.66 -35.81
C SER A 600 -35.97 10.21 -35.82
N THR A 601 -35.15 9.27 -35.33
CA THR A 601 -35.46 7.83 -35.27
C THR A 601 -35.61 7.30 -33.84
N PHE A 602 -34.85 7.85 -32.88
CA PHE A 602 -34.81 7.38 -31.49
C PHE A 602 -35.05 8.54 -30.49
N PRO A 603 -35.72 8.30 -29.35
CA PRO A 603 -35.87 9.32 -28.31
C PRO A 603 -34.52 9.68 -27.65
N PRO A 604 -34.38 10.88 -27.07
CA PRO A 604 -33.15 11.30 -26.41
C PRO A 604 -32.83 10.42 -25.18
N ASN A 605 -31.61 9.88 -25.12
CA ASN A 605 -31.14 9.07 -23.99
C ASN A 605 -30.18 9.87 -23.10
N PHE A 606 -30.60 10.15 -21.87
CA PHE A 606 -29.86 11.01 -20.93
C PHE A 606 -28.44 10.51 -20.60
N TYR A 607 -28.18 9.20 -20.74
CA TYR A 607 -26.84 8.63 -20.58
C TYR A 607 -25.83 9.24 -21.55
N TYR A 608 -26.22 9.61 -22.76
CA TYR A 608 -25.32 10.24 -23.73
C TYR A 608 -24.96 11.65 -23.29
N ARG A 609 -25.95 12.43 -22.84
CA ARG A 609 -25.73 13.78 -22.30
C ARG A 609 -24.81 13.77 -21.09
N GLN A 610 -25.03 12.86 -20.14
CA GLN A 610 -24.19 12.73 -18.94
C GLN A 610 -22.74 12.36 -19.30
N GLN A 611 -22.55 11.40 -20.21
CA GLN A 611 -21.21 11.01 -20.67
C GLN A 611 -20.50 12.15 -21.42
N ASP A 612 -21.22 12.91 -22.24
CA ASP A 612 -20.70 14.09 -22.94
C ASP A 612 -20.28 15.20 -21.97
N ILE A 613 -21.08 15.46 -20.93
CA ILE A 613 -20.78 16.41 -19.86
C ILE A 613 -19.52 15.98 -19.10
N LEU A 614 -19.43 14.69 -18.75
CA LEU A 614 -18.27 14.14 -18.04
C LEU A 614 -16.98 14.20 -18.87
N LYS A 615 -17.02 13.79 -20.15
CA LYS A 615 -15.87 13.90 -21.06
C LYS A 615 -15.38 15.34 -21.15
N LYS A 616 -16.28 16.29 -21.43
CA LYS A 616 -15.98 17.74 -21.49
C LYS A 616 -15.46 18.34 -20.18
N PHE A 617 -15.65 17.69 -19.03
CA PHE A 617 -15.04 18.05 -17.76
C PHE A 617 -13.62 17.48 -17.62
N CYS A 618 -13.42 16.21 -17.98
CA CYS A 618 -12.10 15.57 -18.00
C CYS A 618 -11.15 16.21 -19.02
N ASP A 619 -11.63 16.52 -20.22
CA ASP A 619 -10.86 17.20 -21.28
C ASP A 619 -10.30 18.55 -20.79
N LYS A 620 -11.10 19.32 -20.04
CA LYS A 620 -10.70 20.60 -19.43
C LYS A 620 -9.66 20.45 -18.30
N SER A 621 -9.43 19.24 -17.80
CA SER A 621 -8.48 19.01 -16.71
C SER A 621 -7.02 18.96 -17.16
N ASN A 622 -6.78 18.86 -18.48
CA ASN A 622 -5.49 18.52 -19.11
C ASN A 622 -4.95 17.19 -18.57
N ASP A 623 -5.64 16.09 -18.89
CA ASP A 623 -5.32 14.69 -18.57
C ASP A 623 -5.15 14.31 -17.08
N ARG A 624 -5.29 15.26 -16.15
CA ARG A 624 -5.25 15.00 -14.69
C ARG A 624 -6.43 14.16 -14.20
N VAL A 625 -7.63 14.45 -14.69
CA VAL A 625 -8.85 13.74 -14.37
C VAL A 625 -9.20 12.82 -15.52
N SER A 626 -9.21 11.52 -15.25
CA SER A 626 -9.67 10.50 -16.19
C SER A 626 -11.06 9.98 -15.81
N TRP A 627 -11.77 9.34 -16.73
CA TRP A 627 -13.15 8.89 -16.51
C TRP A 627 -13.37 7.39 -16.72
N ASN A 628 -14.44 6.88 -16.12
CA ASN A 628 -15.03 5.58 -16.41
C ASN A 628 -16.55 5.68 -16.52
N VAL A 629 -17.16 4.78 -17.29
CA VAL A 629 -18.62 4.59 -17.33
C VAL A 629 -18.93 3.10 -17.16
N THR A 630 -19.99 2.75 -16.43
CA THR A 630 -20.44 1.37 -16.28
C THR A 630 -21.85 1.15 -16.83
N TYR A 631 -22.04 0.05 -17.57
CA TYR A 631 -23.30 -0.38 -18.17
C TYR A 631 -23.83 -1.67 -17.50
N PRO A 632 -24.49 -1.58 -16.32
CA PRO A 632 -25.23 -2.68 -15.72
C PRO A 632 -26.54 -3.00 -16.46
N ASN A 633 -27.09 -4.20 -16.25
CA ASN A 633 -28.42 -4.62 -16.71
C ASN A 633 -29.24 -5.23 -15.58
N ASP A 634 -30.57 -5.00 -15.61
CA ASP A 634 -31.60 -5.64 -14.78
C ASP A 634 -31.15 -6.02 -13.36
N VAL A 635 -30.79 -4.97 -12.60
CA VAL A 635 -30.00 -5.09 -11.37
C VAL A 635 -30.68 -5.92 -10.28
N ILE A 636 -29.93 -6.90 -9.76
CA ILE A 636 -30.24 -7.71 -8.59
C ILE A 636 -29.56 -7.08 -7.37
N GLY A 637 -30.34 -6.64 -6.38
CA GLY A 637 -29.81 -6.04 -5.14
C GLY A 637 -30.91 -5.47 -4.24
N TYR A 638 -30.53 -4.85 -3.11
CA TYR A 638 -31.46 -4.27 -2.14
C TYR A 638 -31.13 -2.80 -1.83
N ALA A 639 -32.16 -1.98 -1.58
CA ALA A 639 -32.03 -0.65 -0.98
C ALA A 639 -33.39 -0.20 -0.40
N ARG A 640 -33.40 0.33 0.84
CA ARG A 640 -34.65 0.72 1.49
C ARG A 640 -35.32 1.93 0.83
N GLY A 641 -36.54 1.74 0.32
CA GLY A 641 -37.31 2.79 -0.34
C GLY A 641 -36.66 3.33 -1.62
N ASN A 642 -36.12 2.43 -2.45
CA ASN A 642 -35.86 2.63 -3.87
C ASN A 642 -36.54 1.50 -4.64
N PHE A 643 -37.37 1.83 -5.63
CA PHE A 643 -38.48 0.94 -5.98
C PHE A 643 -38.31 0.16 -7.29
N MET A 644 -37.44 0.61 -8.20
CA MET A 644 -37.04 -0.23 -9.34
C MET A 644 -36.14 -1.37 -8.84
N ASN A 645 -36.76 -2.47 -8.44
CA ASN A 645 -36.10 -3.64 -7.88
C ASN A 645 -36.75 -4.92 -8.42
N LEU A 646 -35.99 -5.66 -9.24
CA LEU A 646 -36.40 -6.92 -9.85
C LEU A 646 -36.78 -7.96 -8.79
N ALA A 647 -35.91 -8.17 -7.80
CA ALA A 647 -36.10 -9.17 -6.75
C ALA A 647 -37.32 -8.85 -5.86
N THR A 648 -37.49 -7.60 -5.43
CA THR A 648 -38.65 -7.21 -4.60
C THR A 648 -39.97 -7.50 -5.30
N ALA A 649 -40.12 -7.09 -6.56
CA ALA A 649 -41.36 -7.28 -7.29
C ALA A 649 -41.65 -8.76 -7.60
N VAL A 650 -40.63 -9.56 -7.98
CA VAL A 650 -40.79 -11.02 -8.18
C VAL A 650 -41.17 -11.72 -6.87
N GLY A 651 -40.53 -11.36 -5.76
CA GLY A 651 -40.80 -11.97 -4.45
C GLY A 651 -42.20 -11.68 -3.94
N ILE A 652 -42.67 -10.44 -4.07
CA ILE A 652 -44.04 -10.05 -3.70
C ILE A 652 -45.06 -10.75 -4.62
N TYR A 653 -44.78 -10.86 -5.92
CA TYR A 653 -45.65 -11.60 -6.86
C TYR A 653 -45.80 -13.07 -6.47
N ALA A 654 -44.69 -13.76 -6.18
CA ALA A 654 -44.72 -15.16 -5.74
C ALA A 654 -45.42 -15.33 -4.39
N ALA A 655 -45.03 -14.54 -3.38
CA ALA A 655 -45.62 -14.62 -2.04
C ALA A 655 -47.14 -14.34 -2.03
N THR A 656 -47.61 -13.36 -2.82
CA THR A 656 -49.05 -13.06 -2.93
C THR A 656 -49.80 -14.14 -3.71
N SER A 657 -49.20 -14.68 -4.78
CA SER A 657 -49.79 -15.78 -5.56
C SER A 657 -49.95 -17.06 -4.72
N LYS A 658 -49.00 -17.32 -3.81
CA LYS A 658 -49.09 -18.39 -2.79
C LYS A 658 -50.23 -18.16 -1.81
N GLU A 659 -50.39 -16.94 -1.28
CA GLU A 659 -51.48 -16.60 -0.36
C GLU A 659 -52.87 -16.69 -1.03
N LEU A 660 -52.93 -16.48 -2.35
CA LEU A 660 -54.11 -16.73 -3.19
C LEU A 660 -54.35 -18.22 -3.51
N GLY A 661 -53.45 -19.12 -3.11
CA GLY A 661 -53.57 -20.56 -3.34
C GLY A 661 -53.40 -21.00 -4.80
N LYS A 662 -52.68 -20.22 -5.61
CA LYS A 662 -52.44 -20.47 -7.04
C LYS A 662 -51.03 -21.02 -7.26
N ASP A 663 -50.84 -21.83 -8.31
CA ASP A 663 -49.50 -22.13 -8.83
C ASP A 663 -48.89 -20.89 -9.52
N LEU A 664 -47.57 -20.87 -9.68
CA LEU A 664 -46.81 -19.71 -10.13
C LEU A 664 -46.74 -19.62 -11.66
N VAL A 665 -47.60 -18.80 -12.24
CA VAL A 665 -47.62 -18.45 -13.67
C VAL A 665 -46.52 -17.41 -13.98
N PHE A 666 -45.70 -17.62 -15.01
CA PHE A 666 -44.78 -16.59 -15.49
C PHE A 666 -45.57 -15.41 -16.12
N PRO A 667 -45.43 -14.17 -15.62
CA PRO A 667 -46.25 -13.05 -16.09
C PRO A 667 -45.78 -12.44 -17.42
N GLY A 668 -44.55 -12.74 -17.85
CA GLY A 668 -43.93 -12.21 -19.08
C GLY A 668 -44.34 -12.93 -20.36
N SER A 669 -43.46 -12.92 -21.38
CA SER A 669 -43.71 -13.58 -22.67
C SER A 669 -43.16 -15.01 -22.72
N GLU A 670 -43.82 -15.91 -23.46
CA GLU A 670 -43.30 -17.28 -23.72
C GLU A 670 -41.93 -17.25 -24.44
N ARG A 671 -41.75 -16.30 -25.36
CA ARG A 671 -40.51 -16.14 -26.12
C ARG A 671 -39.33 -15.71 -25.25
N PHE A 672 -39.56 -14.95 -24.18
CA PHE A 672 -38.51 -14.53 -23.25
C PHE A 672 -38.39 -15.46 -22.03
N TYR A 673 -39.42 -16.23 -21.70
CA TYR A 673 -39.30 -17.37 -20.80
C TYR A 673 -38.24 -18.37 -21.28
N THR A 674 -38.23 -18.64 -22.59
CA THR A 674 -37.23 -19.48 -23.28
C THR A 674 -36.03 -18.70 -23.84
N GLY A 675 -35.98 -17.38 -23.63
CA GLY A 675 -34.93 -16.49 -24.12
C GLY A 675 -33.75 -16.32 -23.16
N PHE A 676 -32.73 -15.59 -23.61
CA PHE A 676 -31.52 -15.31 -22.84
C PHE A 676 -31.49 -13.89 -22.25
N ASP A 677 -31.02 -13.77 -21.01
CA ASP A 677 -30.80 -12.51 -20.29
C ASP A 677 -29.44 -12.51 -19.57
N CYS A 678 -28.93 -11.33 -19.22
CA CYS A 678 -27.70 -11.15 -18.44
C CYS A 678 -27.95 -10.17 -17.29
N PHE A 679 -27.86 -10.63 -16.04
CA PHE A 679 -28.13 -9.81 -14.87
C PHE A 679 -26.86 -9.16 -14.30
N THR A 680 -27.04 -8.10 -13.49
CA THR A 680 -25.97 -7.49 -12.70
C THR A 680 -26.32 -7.52 -11.22
N SER A 681 -25.56 -8.27 -10.43
CA SER A 681 -25.57 -8.16 -8.97
C SER A 681 -24.96 -6.82 -8.53
N ALA A 682 -25.61 -6.16 -7.58
CA ALA A 682 -25.12 -4.93 -6.97
C ALA A 682 -23.75 -5.12 -6.31
N ASP A 683 -23.53 -6.26 -5.64
CA ASP A 683 -22.26 -6.62 -5.03
C ASP A 683 -21.14 -6.73 -6.08
N LEU A 684 -21.41 -7.41 -7.20
CA LEU A 684 -20.46 -7.55 -8.30
C LEU A 684 -20.17 -6.21 -8.98
N HIS A 685 -21.20 -5.36 -9.16
CA HIS A 685 -21.03 -4.01 -9.71
C HIS A 685 -20.20 -3.11 -8.77
N ALA A 686 -20.43 -3.17 -7.46
CA ALA A 686 -19.65 -2.41 -6.48
C ALA A 686 -18.16 -2.82 -6.48
N LYS A 687 -17.87 -4.13 -6.52
CA LYS A 687 -16.50 -4.67 -6.66
C LYS A 687 -15.86 -4.26 -8.00
N PHE A 688 -16.63 -4.25 -9.09
CA PHE A 688 -16.17 -3.78 -10.39
C PHE A 688 -15.82 -2.30 -10.37
N CYS A 689 -16.67 -1.46 -9.75
CA CYS A 689 -16.42 -0.05 -9.56
C CYS A 689 -15.16 0.20 -8.72
N GLU A 690 -14.94 -0.55 -7.63
CA GLU A 690 -13.70 -0.46 -6.83
C GLU A 690 -12.46 -0.74 -7.69
N TRP A 691 -12.48 -1.81 -8.51
CA TRP A 691 -11.37 -2.21 -9.38
C TRP A 691 -11.11 -1.20 -10.51
N VAL A 692 -12.12 -0.87 -11.31
CA VAL A 692 -11.92 -0.16 -12.59
C VAL A 692 -11.40 1.26 -12.40
N VAL A 693 -11.74 1.93 -11.28
CA VAL A 693 -11.23 3.28 -11.02
C VAL A 693 -9.75 3.29 -10.67
N LEU A 694 -9.22 2.20 -10.09
CA LEU A 694 -7.82 2.03 -9.74
C LEU A 694 -6.98 1.47 -10.91
N GLU A 695 -7.59 0.72 -11.83
CA GLU A 695 -6.91 0.10 -12.96
C GLU A 695 -6.46 1.16 -14.00
N SER A 696 -5.14 1.36 -14.13
CA SER A 696 -4.58 2.42 -15.00
C SER A 696 -4.82 2.16 -16.49
N SER A 697 -4.84 0.89 -16.92
CA SER A 697 -5.12 0.51 -18.31
C SER A 697 -6.60 0.66 -18.71
N ALA A 698 -7.50 0.81 -17.73
CA ALA A 698 -8.93 1.06 -17.94
C ALA A 698 -9.27 2.56 -18.05
N ALA A 699 -8.30 3.44 -18.30
CA ALA A 699 -8.51 4.88 -18.27
C ALA A 699 -9.31 5.44 -19.48
N ASN A 700 -10.23 6.36 -19.20
CA ASN A 700 -11.08 7.03 -20.19
C ASN A 700 -11.93 6.05 -21.01
N GLU A 701 -12.45 5.02 -20.33
CA GLU A 701 -13.13 3.90 -20.96
C GLU A 701 -14.46 3.54 -20.29
N ALA A 702 -15.43 3.17 -21.12
CA ALA A 702 -16.72 2.63 -20.70
C ALA A 702 -16.71 1.10 -20.71
N PHE A 703 -17.42 0.47 -19.78
CA PHE A 703 -17.44 -0.98 -19.58
C PHE A 703 -18.84 -1.53 -19.35
N ASN A 704 -19.13 -2.67 -19.96
CA ASN A 704 -20.20 -3.55 -19.54
C ASN A 704 -19.92 -4.12 -18.15
N VAL A 705 -20.97 -4.34 -17.35
CA VAL A 705 -20.85 -4.97 -16.02
C VAL A 705 -22.02 -5.92 -15.78
N VAL A 706 -21.84 -7.22 -16.05
CA VAL A 706 -22.82 -8.29 -15.76
C VAL A 706 -22.15 -9.46 -15.03
N ASN A 707 -22.97 -10.29 -14.39
CA ASN A 707 -22.58 -11.40 -13.52
C ASN A 707 -21.58 -12.38 -14.15
N GLY A 708 -21.66 -12.57 -15.47
CA GLY A 708 -20.71 -13.37 -16.25
C GLY A 708 -21.20 -14.78 -16.58
N ASP A 709 -22.36 -15.16 -16.07
CA ASP A 709 -23.26 -16.16 -16.63
C ASP A 709 -24.17 -15.53 -17.72
N VAL A 710 -25.00 -16.39 -18.34
CA VAL A 710 -26.14 -16.01 -19.18
C VAL A 710 -27.28 -16.93 -18.75
N GLU A 711 -28.44 -16.36 -18.41
CA GLU A 711 -29.54 -17.08 -17.79
C GLU A 711 -30.81 -17.05 -18.65
N SER A 712 -31.80 -17.85 -18.25
CA SER A 712 -33.12 -17.89 -18.88
C SER A 712 -34.21 -18.10 -17.84
N TRP A 713 -35.40 -17.52 -18.05
CA TRP A 713 -36.48 -17.63 -17.06
C TRP A 713 -37.04 -19.05 -16.94
N GLN A 714 -36.91 -19.91 -17.96
CA GLN A 714 -37.14 -21.35 -17.85
C GLN A 714 -36.22 -22.06 -16.84
N ASN A 715 -35.06 -21.50 -16.50
CA ASN A 715 -34.15 -22.01 -15.47
C ASN A 715 -34.36 -21.29 -14.13
N LEU A 716 -34.56 -19.98 -14.12
CA LEU A 716 -34.75 -19.19 -12.89
C LEU A 716 -36.15 -19.35 -12.27
N TRP A 717 -37.21 -19.39 -13.06
CA TRP A 717 -38.60 -19.39 -12.56
C TRP A 717 -38.98 -20.66 -11.77
N PRO A 718 -38.55 -21.89 -12.15
CA PRO A 718 -38.74 -23.06 -11.30
C PRO A 718 -38.05 -22.92 -9.93
N LYS A 719 -36.85 -22.34 -9.87
CA LYS A 719 -36.13 -22.06 -8.62
C LYS A 719 -36.86 -21.03 -7.76
N VAL A 720 -37.45 -19.99 -8.36
CA VAL A 720 -38.35 -19.03 -7.66
C VAL A 720 -39.56 -19.76 -7.07
N ALA A 721 -40.25 -20.59 -7.87
CA ALA A 721 -41.41 -21.35 -7.38
C ALA A 721 -41.03 -22.26 -6.20
N GLU A 722 -39.95 -23.03 -6.32
CA GLU A 722 -39.44 -23.91 -5.26
C GLU A 722 -39.09 -23.12 -3.99
N ARG A 723 -38.35 -22.01 -4.10
CA ARG A 723 -37.96 -21.18 -2.95
C ARG A 723 -39.15 -20.60 -2.20
N PHE A 724 -40.23 -20.24 -2.90
CA PHE A 724 -41.48 -19.81 -2.25
C PHE A 724 -42.37 -20.98 -1.82
N GLY A 725 -42.00 -22.25 -2.08
CA GLY A 725 -42.80 -23.42 -1.74
C GLY A 725 -44.08 -23.53 -2.58
N MET A 726 -43.96 -23.25 -3.88
CA MET A 726 -44.98 -23.31 -4.92
C MET A 726 -44.55 -24.29 -6.03
N LYS A 727 -45.35 -24.43 -7.08
CA LYS A 727 -44.95 -25.03 -8.36
C LYS A 727 -45.17 -24.03 -9.49
N VAL A 728 -44.50 -24.24 -10.62
CA VAL A 728 -44.81 -23.50 -11.87
C VAL A 728 -46.07 -24.10 -12.48
N ASP A 729 -46.99 -23.25 -12.95
CA ASP A 729 -48.19 -23.73 -13.64
C ASP A 729 -47.81 -24.37 -14.99
N ALA A 730 -48.05 -25.68 -15.13
CA ALA A 730 -47.73 -26.44 -16.34
C ALA A 730 -48.58 -26.05 -17.58
N SER A 731 -49.59 -25.20 -17.39
CA SER A 731 -50.47 -24.67 -18.42
C SER A 731 -50.27 -23.19 -18.75
N GLN A 732 -49.27 -22.52 -18.15
CA GLN A 732 -49.06 -21.07 -18.22
C GLN A 732 -49.05 -20.42 -19.62
N PHE A 733 -48.70 -21.15 -20.68
CA PHE A 733 -48.73 -20.67 -22.07
C PHE A 733 -49.77 -21.38 -22.97
N GLN A 734 -50.58 -22.29 -22.41
CA GLN A 734 -51.56 -23.07 -23.19
C GLN A 734 -52.86 -22.29 -23.49
N GLN A 735 -53.18 -21.26 -22.70
CA GLN A 735 -54.39 -20.43 -22.87
C GLN A 735 -54.09 -18.96 -22.51
N SER A 736 -54.76 -18.02 -23.20
CA SER A 736 -54.63 -16.59 -22.92
C SER A 736 -55.29 -16.24 -21.58
N HIS A 737 -54.53 -15.65 -20.65
CA HIS A 737 -55.10 -15.13 -19.41
C HIS A 737 -55.97 -13.89 -19.69
N SER A 738 -57.02 -13.69 -18.90
CA SER A 738 -57.86 -12.47 -18.89
C SER A 738 -57.13 -11.15 -18.58
N LEU A 739 -55.83 -11.20 -18.27
CA LEU A 739 -54.98 -10.06 -17.92
C LEU A 739 -53.86 -9.83 -18.93
N SER A 740 -53.77 -10.65 -19.99
CA SER A 740 -52.68 -10.55 -20.96
C SER A 740 -52.68 -9.20 -21.68
N SER A 741 -51.49 -8.74 -22.07
CA SER A 741 -51.32 -7.50 -22.82
C SER A 741 -50.17 -7.61 -23.82
N SER A 742 -50.35 -7.03 -25.00
CA SER A 742 -49.28 -6.80 -25.99
C SER A 742 -49.16 -5.30 -26.25
N THR A 743 -47.94 -4.80 -26.42
CA THR A 743 -47.65 -3.43 -26.85
C THR A 743 -46.43 -3.47 -27.76
N ASP A 744 -46.55 -2.93 -28.96
CA ASP A 744 -45.44 -2.84 -29.91
C ASP A 744 -44.44 -1.75 -29.44
N LEU A 745 -43.14 -1.99 -29.63
CA LEU A 745 -42.08 -1.05 -29.28
C LEU A 745 -41.71 -0.16 -30.50
N ASN A 746 -40.51 0.41 -30.56
CA ASN A 746 -40.15 1.28 -31.69
C ASN A 746 -40.24 0.53 -33.03
N LEU A 747 -40.90 1.16 -34.00
CA LEU A 747 -41.01 0.68 -35.39
C LEU A 747 -39.63 0.49 -36.04
N VAL A 748 -38.65 1.30 -35.65
CA VAL A 748 -37.23 1.13 -36.00
C VAL A 748 -36.49 0.63 -34.75
N PRO A 749 -36.16 -0.67 -34.65
CA PRO A 749 -35.50 -1.24 -33.47
C PRO A 749 -33.99 -0.94 -33.48
N PRO A 750 -33.30 -0.86 -32.33
CA PRO A 750 -31.87 -0.52 -32.26
C PRO A 750 -30.94 -1.41 -33.11
N ILE A 751 -31.29 -2.69 -33.32
CA ILE A 751 -30.56 -3.61 -34.20
C ILE A 751 -30.44 -3.11 -35.66
N SER A 752 -31.32 -2.20 -36.10
CA SER A 752 -31.24 -1.54 -37.43
C SER A 752 -29.89 -0.86 -37.69
N LEU A 753 -29.26 -0.29 -36.66
CA LEU A 753 -27.94 0.35 -36.74
C LEU A 753 -26.82 -0.64 -37.13
N HIS A 754 -27.10 -1.94 -37.13
CA HIS A 754 -26.18 -3.00 -37.51
C HIS A 754 -26.56 -3.70 -38.82
N GLU A 755 -27.76 -3.46 -39.39
CA GLU A 755 -28.33 -4.20 -40.55
C GLU A 755 -27.34 -4.45 -41.69
N GLU A 756 -26.66 -3.39 -42.16
CA GLU A 756 -25.75 -3.48 -43.31
C GLU A 756 -24.46 -4.27 -42.99
N LYS A 757 -24.01 -4.22 -41.74
CA LYS A 757 -22.79 -4.90 -41.27
C LYS A 757 -23.06 -6.36 -40.84
N SER A 758 -24.30 -6.69 -40.47
CA SER A 758 -24.73 -8.02 -40.04
C SER A 758 -25.42 -8.83 -41.14
N GLY A 759 -25.76 -8.20 -42.27
CA GLY A 759 -26.51 -8.85 -43.37
C GLY A 759 -28.01 -8.96 -43.10
N LEU A 760 -28.55 -8.24 -42.10
CA LEU A 760 -29.96 -8.27 -41.71
C LEU A 760 -30.83 -7.22 -42.43
N LYS A 761 -30.30 -6.59 -43.48
CA LYS A 761 -30.94 -5.43 -44.15
C LYS A 761 -32.35 -5.74 -44.65
N GLY A 762 -33.34 -5.05 -44.09
CA GLY A 762 -34.76 -5.21 -44.43
C GLY A 762 -35.44 -6.47 -43.90
N ILE A 763 -34.79 -7.25 -43.00
CA ILE A 763 -35.40 -8.42 -42.34
C ILE A 763 -35.47 -8.30 -40.81
N THR A 764 -34.98 -7.22 -40.22
CA THR A 764 -35.18 -6.90 -38.80
C THR A 764 -36.64 -6.54 -38.52
N THR A 765 -37.21 -7.07 -37.44
CA THR A 765 -38.60 -6.79 -37.02
C THR A 765 -38.66 -5.94 -35.75
N PRO A 766 -39.70 -5.10 -35.57
CA PRO A 766 -40.00 -4.48 -34.28
C PRO A 766 -40.23 -5.54 -33.21
N GLY A 767 -39.74 -5.29 -32.00
CA GLY A 767 -40.06 -6.13 -30.84
C GLY A 767 -41.33 -5.64 -30.13
N LYS A 768 -41.74 -6.41 -29.14
CA LYS A 768 -42.93 -6.12 -28.33
C LYS A 768 -42.65 -6.30 -26.85
N MET A 769 -43.53 -5.70 -26.05
CA MET A 769 -43.74 -6.05 -24.66
C MET A 769 -45.06 -6.84 -24.58
N GLU A 770 -44.94 -8.14 -24.33
CA GLU A 770 -46.00 -9.15 -24.27
C GLU A 770 -46.00 -9.76 -22.86
N GLN A 771 -47.06 -9.50 -22.09
CA GLN A 771 -47.26 -10.07 -20.75
C GLN A 771 -48.40 -11.10 -20.82
N THR A 772 -48.15 -12.33 -20.37
CA THR A 772 -49.21 -13.31 -20.04
C THR A 772 -50.09 -12.79 -18.90
N ILE A 773 -49.52 -12.10 -17.91
CA ILE A 773 -50.26 -11.38 -16.85
C ILE A 773 -49.72 -9.96 -16.74
N ASP A 774 -50.51 -8.98 -17.15
CA ASP A 774 -50.20 -7.57 -16.89
C ASP A 774 -50.11 -7.31 -15.38
N LEU A 775 -48.89 -7.07 -14.90
CA LEU A 775 -48.60 -6.94 -13.46
C LEU A 775 -49.19 -5.65 -12.85
N VAL A 776 -49.43 -4.61 -13.66
CA VAL A 776 -50.12 -3.40 -13.23
C VAL A 776 -51.60 -3.68 -13.06
N LYS A 777 -52.24 -4.41 -13.99
CA LYS A 777 -53.64 -4.84 -13.83
C LYS A 777 -53.81 -5.84 -12.68
N TRP A 778 -52.87 -6.76 -12.49
CA TRP A 778 -52.87 -7.76 -11.42
C TRP A 778 -52.78 -7.11 -10.03
N SER A 779 -51.79 -6.26 -9.79
CA SER A 779 -51.57 -5.61 -8.48
C SER A 779 -52.73 -4.71 -8.03
N GLN A 780 -53.57 -4.24 -8.96
CA GLN A 780 -54.73 -3.40 -8.63
C GLN A 780 -55.98 -4.20 -8.22
N GLN A 781 -56.00 -5.52 -8.37
CA GLN A 781 -57.17 -6.35 -8.02
C GLN A 781 -57.44 -6.43 -6.52
N SER A 782 -58.72 -6.44 -6.15
CA SER A 782 -59.16 -6.54 -4.76
C SER A 782 -58.69 -7.83 -4.08
N GLU A 783 -58.67 -8.97 -4.79
CA GLU A 783 -58.18 -10.24 -4.23
C GLU A 783 -56.67 -10.20 -3.95
N VAL A 784 -55.88 -9.61 -4.84
CA VAL A 784 -54.42 -9.49 -4.71
C VAL A 784 -54.07 -8.57 -3.53
N LYS A 785 -54.77 -7.43 -3.41
CA LYS A 785 -54.58 -6.47 -2.31
C LYS A 785 -54.94 -7.04 -0.94
N GLU A 786 -56.10 -7.67 -0.81
CA GLU A 786 -56.51 -8.27 0.47
C GLU A 786 -55.69 -9.52 0.81
N ALA A 787 -55.18 -10.27 -0.19
CA ALA A 787 -54.21 -11.34 0.03
C ALA A 787 -52.87 -10.81 0.57
N TRP A 788 -52.26 -9.80 -0.07
CA TRP A 788 -51.01 -9.20 0.44
C TRP A 788 -51.18 -8.67 1.86
N LYS A 789 -52.25 -7.90 2.11
CA LYS A 789 -52.56 -7.32 3.41
C LYS A 789 -52.77 -8.38 4.50
N LYS A 790 -53.42 -9.50 4.18
CA LYS A 790 -53.59 -10.67 5.06
C LYS A 790 -52.25 -11.35 5.36
N LEU A 791 -51.39 -11.51 4.35
CA LEU A 791 -50.03 -12.06 4.50
C LEU A 791 -49.14 -11.14 5.34
N ALA A 792 -49.02 -9.86 4.97
CA ALA A 792 -48.19 -8.87 5.65
C ALA A 792 -48.58 -8.73 7.12
N LYS A 793 -49.88 -8.65 7.43
CA LYS A 793 -50.39 -8.61 8.80
C LYS A 793 -50.13 -9.90 9.61
N ARG A 794 -50.01 -11.05 8.95
CA ARG A 794 -49.72 -12.34 9.61
C ARG A 794 -48.24 -12.50 9.94
N GLU A 795 -47.37 -12.19 8.99
CA GLU A 795 -45.91 -12.43 9.11
C GLU A 795 -45.13 -11.20 9.61
N GLY A 796 -45.80 -10.05 9.78
CA GLY A 796 -45.21 -8.80 10.25
C GLY A 796 -44.42 -8.04 9.18
N LEU A 797 -44.94 -7.99 7.95
CA LEU A 797 -44.30 -7.34 6.80
C LEU A 797 -44.83 -5.93 6.56
N ASP A 798 -44.15 -5.18 5.69
CA ASP A 798 -44.63 -3.89 5.19
C ASP A 798 -45.90 -4.06 4.33
N GLU A 799 -47.06 -3.66 4.88
CA GLU A 799 -48.35 -3.67 4.18
C GLU A 799 -48.32 -2.86 2.87
N LYS A 800 -47.43 -1.86 2.72
CA LYS A 800 -47.33 -1.02 1.52
C LYS A 800 -46.51 -1.61 0.39
N ALA A 801 -45.72 -2.66 0.62
CA ALA A 801 -44.74 -3.13 -0.36
C ALA A 801 -45.37 -3.51 -1.72
N LEU A 802 -46.62 -4.00 -1.73
CA LEU A 802 -47.39 -4.25 -2.96
C LEU A 802 -47.72 -2.96 -3.73
N GLU A 803 -48.02 -1.85 -3.04
CA GLU A 803 -48.37 -0.57 -3.67
C GLU A 803 -47.12 0.20 -4.11
N GLU A 804 -46.00 0.05 -3.40
CA GLU A 804 -44.73 0.73 -3.70
C GLU A 804 -43.84 -0.02 -4.72
N ALA A 805 -44.15 -1.29 -5.07
CA ALA A 805 -43.40 -2.06 -6.05
C ALA A 805 -43.63 -1.59 -7.50
N THR A 806 -42.56 -1.51 -8.31
CA THR A 806 -42.63 -1.03 -9.70
C THR A 806 -43.11 -2.11 -10.68
N TRP A 807 -44.41 -2.42 -10.65
CA TRP A 807 -45.03 -3.44 -11.51
C TRP A 807 -44.82 -3.21 -13.01
N GLY A 808 -44.82 -1.94 -13.46
CA GLY A 808 -44.54 -1.61 -14.86
C GLY A 808 -43.09 -1.88 -15.29
N PHE A 809 -42.12 -1.76 -14.39
CA PHE A 809 -40.72 -2.13 -14.66
C PHE A 809 -40.58 -3.65 -14.75
N LEU A 810 -41.15 -4.41 -13.80
CA LEU A 810 -41.10 -5.87 -13.86
C LEU A 810 -41.85 -6.43 -15.10
N GLY A 811 -43.01 -5.84 -15.42
CA GLY A 811 -43.79 -6.18 -16.61
C GLY A 811 -43.05 -5.89 -17.91
N PHE A 812 -42.22 -4.83 -17.96
CA PHE A 812 -41.31 -4.61 -19.07
C PHE A 812 -40.21 -5.68 -19.12
N VAL A 813 -39.46 -5.87 -18.03
CA VAL A 813 -38.29 -6.79 -17.96
C VAL A 813 -38.67 -8.22 -18.37
N LEU A 814 -39.76 -8.76 -17.83
CA LEU A 814 -40.24 -10.10 -18.16
C LEU A 814 -41.03 -10.15 -19.47
N GLY A 815 -41.64 -9.03 -19.87
CA GLY A 815 -42.51 -8.94 -21.04
C GLY A 815 -41.81 -8.72 -22.37
N ARG A 816 -40.50 -8.46 -22.42
CA ARG A 816 -39.71 -8.44 -23.68
C ARG A 816 -40.00 -9.71 -24.50
N ASN A 817 -39.85 -9.65 -25.83
CA ASN A 817 -39.93 -10.85 -26.70
C ASN A 817 -38.66 -11.08 -27.54
N TYR A 818 -37.52 -10.61 -27.02
CA TYR A 818 -36.20 -10.68 -27.63
C TYR A 818 -35.13 -10.86 -26.55
N ASP A 819 -34.02 -11.50 -26.90
CA ASP A 819 -32.93 -11.79 -25.97
C ASP A 819 -32.08 -10.55 -25.66
N LEU A 820 -31.39 -10.57 -24.52
CA LEU A 820 -30.51 -9.51 -24.05
C LEU A 820 -29.20 -10.16 -23.55
N VAL A 821 -28.12 -10.06 -24.34
CA VAL A 821 -26.83 -10.66 -24.02
C VAL A 821 -25.73 -9.61 -24.05
N ILE A 822 -24.97 -9.48 -22.97
CA ILE A 822 -23.92 -8.45 -22.79
C ILE A 822 -22.54 -9.09 -22.69
N SER A 823 -21.55 -8.53 -23.40
CA SER A 823 -20.17 -9.02 -23.39
C SER A 823 -19.32 -8.37 -22.32
N MET A 824 -18.71 -9.18 -21.44
CA MET A 824 -17.68 -8.74 -20.48
C MET A 824 -16.25 -8.79 -21.06
N SER A 825 -16.06 -9.16 -22.33
CA SER A 825 -14.74 -9.50 -22.89
C SER A 825 -13.73 -8.34 -22.85
N LYS A 826 -14.19 -7.08 -22.88
CA LYS A 826 -13.33 -5.91 -22.73
C LYS A 826 -12.69 -5.84 -21.34
N ALA A 827 -13.51 -5.91 -20.29
CA ALA A 827 -13.04 -5.91 -18.91
C ALA A 827 -12.19 -7.15 -18.59
N ARG A 828 -12.61 -8.34 -19.06
CA ARG A 828 -11.84 -9.58 -18.89
C ARG A 828 -10.44 -9.50 -19.53
N LYS A 829 -10.30 -8.81 -20.68
CA LYS A 829 -9.00 -8.56 -21.32
C LYS A 829 -8.08 -7.64 -20.51
N LEU A 830 -8.63 -6.75 -19.69
CA LEU A 830 -7.88 -5.89 -18.76
C LEU A 830 -7.68 -6.54 -17.37
N GLY A 831 -8.03 -7.82 -17.20
CA GLY A 831 -7.77 -8.57 -15.97
C GLY A 831 -8.96 -8.70 -15.01
N TRP A 832 -10.17 -8.22 -15.35
CA TRP A 832 -11.34 -8.48 -14.51
C TRP A 832 -11.74 -9.96 -14.52
N THR A 833 -11.69 -10.60 -13.36
CA THR A 833 -12.02 -12.02 -13.15
C THR A 833 -13.30 -12.26 -12.36
N GLY A 834 -13.93 -11.20 -11.82
CA GLY A 834 -15.12 -11.32 -10.99
C GLY A 834 -16.31 -11.98 -11.69
N TYR A 835 -17.02 -12.81 -10.94
CA TYR A 835 -18.17 -13.61 -11.34
C TYR A 835 -19.13 -13.74 -10.15
N GLU A 836 -20.43 -13.87 -10.42
CA GLU A 836 -21.46 -14.20 -9.42
C GLU A 836 -22.54 -15.05 -10.13
N ASP A 837 -23.13 -16.04 -9.47
CA ASP A 837 -24.25 -16.80 -10.04
C ASP A 837 -25.54 -15.99 -9.89
N SER A 838 -26.29 -15.80 -10.98
CA SER A 838 -27.48 -14.96 -11.00
C SER A 838 -28.65 -15.52 -10.17
N TRP A 839 -28.71 -16.83 -9.94
CA TRP A 839 -29.66 -17.40 -8.99
C TRP A 839 -29.20 -17.25 -7.53
N GLU A 840 -27.92 -17.47 -7.22
CA GLU A 840 -27.39 -17.25 -5.87
C GLU A 840 -27.57 -15.79 -5.43
N GLY A 841 -27.25 -14.83 -6.33
CA GLY A 841 -27.49 -13.41 -6.10
C GLY A 841 -28.97 -13.08 -5.88
N LEU A 842 -29.87 -13.59 -6.72
CA LEU A 842 -31.32 -13.39 -6.57
C LEU A 842 -31.85 -14.00 -5.25
N SER A 843 -31.40 -15.21 -4.92
CA SER A 843 -31.72 -15.93 -3.69
C SER A 843 -31.28 -15.14 -2.44
N LYS A 844 -30.02 -14.66 -2.43
CA LYS A 844 -29.47 -13.81 -1.37
C LYS A 844 -30.26 -12.51 -1.17
N VAL A 845 -30.74 -11.88 -2.25
CA VAL A 845 -31.56 -10.67 -2.15
C VAL A 845 -32.95 -10.98 -1.59
N PHE A 846 -33.55 -12.14 -1.90
CA PHE A 846 -34.77 -12.58 -1.23
C PHE A 846 -34.56 -12.82 0.28
N ASP A 847 -33.40 -13.32 0.72
CA ASP A 847 -33.07 -13.44 2.15
C ASP A 847 -32.92 -12.06 2.81
N THR A 848 -32.21 -11.13 2.15
CA THR A 848 -32.11 -9.72 2.60
C THR A 848 -33.49 -9.06 2.74
N LEU A 849 -34.41 -9.33 1.80
CA LEU A 849 -35.79 -8.83 1.83
C LEU A 849 -36.64 -9.46 2.96
N LYS A 850 -36.35 -10.70 3.35
CA LYS A 850 -36.99 -11.41 4.47
C LYS A 850 -36.54 -10.84 5.81
N ASP A 851 -35.24 -10.63 5.99
CA ASP A 851 -34.66 -9.99 7.18
C ASP A 851 -35.15 -8.54 7.32
N ALA A 852 -35.27 -7.83 6.20
CA ALA A 852 -35.82 -6.47 6.15
C ALA A 852 -37.35 -6.39 6.31
N LYS A 853 -38.06 -7.51 6.51
CA LYS A 853 -39.53 -7.60 6.63
C LYS A 853 -40.32 -7.01 5.44
N VAL A 854 -39.78 -7.20 4.24
CA VAL A 854 -40.48 -6.98 2.97
C VAL A 854 -41.08 -8.30 2.44
N LEU A 855 -40.48 -9.45 2.79
CA LEU A 855 -40.93 -10.80 2.39
C LEU A 855 -41.05 -11.75 3.59
N PRO A 856 -41.86 -12.83 3.50
CA PRO A 856 -42.13 -13.76 4.61
C PRO A 856 -40.97 -14.69 4.96
#